data_AF-A0A6P7NLK7-F1
#
_entry.id   AF-A0A6P7NLK7-F1
#
_cell.length_a   1.000
_cell.length_b   1.000
_cell.length_c   1.000
_cell.angle_alpha   90.00
_cell.angle_beta   90.00
_cell.angle_gamma   90.00
#
_symmetry.space_group_name_H-M   'P 1'
#
loop_
_entity.id
_entity.type
_entity.pdbx_description
1 polymer ?
#
loop_
_entity_poly.entity_id
_entity_poly.type
_entity_poly.pdbx_seq_one_letter_code
_entity_poly.pdbx_strand_id
1 'polypeptide(L)'
;MNFFRGVMGGQAAGPQPSGAETIQKLCDRVASSTLLEDRRDAVRALKSLSKKYRMEVGTQAMDHLINILQTDRSDSEILGYALDTLYNVICNDEEEEQDAVTPLPVSGKHKNVSMPDENAQKQADDLGAHFTDKFIQDPEHVTLLLTLLEEFDFHVRWPAVKLLTALLKNQGPQVQGIILVSPMGVSRLMDLLADSREVIRNDGLLLLQQLTKGNAAIQKIVAFENAFERLLDIITEEGSSDGGIVVEDCLLLLLNLLKNNSSNQNFFKEGSYIQRMKPWFEVGDDNSGWSAQKVTNLHLMLQLVRVMVSPVNSPGATASCQKSMYLCGLLQQLCTILMATGVPADILTETINTVSEVIRGSQVNQDYFASVNAPSNPPRPAIVVLLMSMVNERQPFVLRCAVLYCFQCFLYKNQKGQGEIVATLLPSTIDANSISAGQLLCGGLFSADSLSNWCAAVALAHALQDNLTQKEQLLRVQLATSMGNPPVSLLQQCTNILSQGDKIVRRGSKVQTRVGLLMLLCTWISNCPIAVTHFLHNQENVPFLTAQISENLGEDERLVQGLCALLLGICIYYNDNSLENYTKEKLKQLIEKRIGKENFVEKLSFVAKHELYSRAAQKPQPVFPSPEQMLFDHEFTKLVKELEGVITKAVHKSSEEEKKEEEVKKTLEQHDNIVTQYKELIREQDAQIQELKEKVVSMSSQNEQLQATVTQQLSQIQQHKDQYNILKLKLGKDNQSNSQGDGSQVNGLQTEELTQLREEVEELHKQHALLQTQLGDKDALIDTLKSEAAQKAECSAGASDNTDLLKELEALRSQVQLQSSEINLLKTERQDLLKRAETGLSDTVSTGDSSSDPAKMADLENRLAAQTAETEKLKDETKSLSESRADLEQQLASATSTVAILQTENAKLQTEVQESKKEQDDLLMLLADQDQKIHSLKQKLKSLGQTVEDEDDLDARDQTDDDEEEEDDDNED
;
A
#
# COMPACT_ATOMS: atom_id res chain seq x y z
N MET A 1 -52.28 -18.23 55.52
CA MET A 1 -53.00 -18.61 56.76
C MET A 1 -53.47 -17.35 57.47
N ASN A 2 -54.72 -16.92 57.28
CA ASN A 2 -55.26 -15.67 57.87
C ASN A 2 -56.62 -15.91 58.56
N PHE A 3 -56.73 -16.92 59.42
CA PHE A 3 -58.02 -17.22 60.08
C PHE A 3 -57.98 -17.47 61.59
N PHE A 4 -56.84 -17.29 62.28
CA PHE A 4 -56.73 -17.60 63.72
C PHE A 4 -56.30 -16.47 64.67
N ARG A 5 -56.20 -15.20 64.22
CA ARG A 5 -55.69 -14.11 65.09
C ARG A 5 -56.77 -13.32 65.85
N GLY A 6 -57.96 -13.89 66.06
CA GLY A 6 -59.12 -13.18 66.62
C GLY A 6 -59.32 -13.25 68.14
N VAL A 7 -58.54 -14.00 68.91
CA VAL A 7 -58.84 -14.22 70.34
C VAL A 7 -57.56 -14.23 71.20
N MET A 8 -56.98 -13.05 71.44
CA MET A 8 -56.30 -12.70 72.69
C MET A 8 -55.86 -11.24 72.62
N GLY A 9 -56.38 -10.42 73.54
CA GLY A 9 -56.05 -9.01 73.64
C GLY A 9 -54.59 -8.78 74.05
N GLY A 10 -53.87 -8.00 73.25
CA GLY A 10 -52.57 -7.42 73.55
C GLY A 10 -52.43 -6.10 72.78
N GLN A 11 -52.13 -5.03 73.53
CA GLN A 11 -51.86 -3.62 73.16
C GLN A 11 -51.88 -3.21 71.67
N ALA A 12 -52.55 -2.09 71.40
CA ALA A 12 -52.51 -1.39 70.11
C ALA A 12 -51.06 -1.16 69.68
N ALA A 13 -50.67 -1.73 68.55
CA ALA A 13 -49.42 -1.42 67.89
C ALA A 13 -49.42 0.09 67.59
N GLY A 14 -48.41 0.81 68.10
CA GLY A 14 -48.18 2.21 67.72
C GLY A 14 -47.99 2.36 66.20
N PRO A 15 -48.02 3.59 65.66
CA PRO A 15 -47.80 3.82 64.24
C PRO A 15 -46.51 3.14 63.79
N GLN A 16 -46.57 2.31 62.74
CA GLN A 16 -45.36 1.71 62.17
C GLN A 16 -44.45 2.86 61.70
N PRO A 17 -43.16 2.86 62.07
CA PRO A 17 -42.23 3.90 61.64
C PRO A 17 -42.16 3.92 60.11
N SER A 18 -42.03 5.11 59.54
CA SER A 18 -41.87 5.25 58.08
C SER A 18 -40.55 4.62 57.61
N GLY A 19 -40.46 4.26 56.32
CA GLY A 19 -39.22 3.72 55.74
C GLY A 19 -38.03 4.65 55.97
N ALA A 20 -38.23 5.96 55.78
CA ALA A 20 -37.23 6.99 56.03
C ALA A 20 -36.81 7.09 57.51
N GLU A 21 -37.75 7.04 58.46
CA GLU A 21 -37.41 7.04 59.90
C GLU A 21 -36.64 5.79 60.33
N THR A 22 -36.93 4.65 59.71
CA THR A 22 -36.23 3.40 59.96
C THR A 22 -34.79 3.48 59.46
N ILE A 23 -34.58 4.04 58.26
CA ILE A 23 -33.25 4.26 57.67
C ILE A 23 -32.44 5.24 58.52
N GLN A 24 -33.02 6.37 58.94
CA GLN A 24 -32.33 7.33 59.80
C GLN A 24 -31.84 6.70 61.11
N LYS A 25 -32.68 5.88 61.78
CA LYS A 25 -32.26 5.19 63.01
C LYS A 25 -31.12 4.19 62.77
N LEU A 26 -31.07 3.56 61.59
CA LEU A 26 -29.96 2.69 61.22
C LEU A 26 -28.68 3.50 60.95
N CYS A 27 -28.78 4.65 60.28
CA CYS A 27 -27.68 5.59 60.10
C CYS A 27 -27.12 6.09 61.45
N ASP A 28 -28.00 6.47 62.38
CA ASP A 28 -27.60 6.90 63.72
C ASP A 28 -26.87 5.78 64.47
N ARG A 29 -27.32 4.52 64.35
CA ARG A 29 -26.64 3.35 64.92
C ARG A 29 -25.26 3.11 64.31
N VAL A 30 -25.14 3.23 62.99
CA VAL A 30 -23.86 3.14 62.28
C VAL A 30 -22.88 4.21 62.77
N ALA A 31 -23.35 5.45 62.93
CA ALA A 31 -22.50 6.58 63.30
C ALA A 31 -22.14 6.64 64.80
N SER A 32 -23.06 6.24 65.69
CA SER A 32 -22.92 6.45 67.14
C SER A 32 -22.54 5.20 67.94
N SER A 33 -22.76 3.99 67.42
CA SER A 33 -22.45 2.77 68.16
C SER A 33 -20.95 2.52 68.22
N THR A 34 -20.44 2.30 69.43
CA THR A 34 -19.03 1.93 69.65
C THR A 34 -18.77 0.44 69.42
N LEU A 35 -19.79 -0.41 69.51
CA LEU A 35 -19.69 -1.85 69.27
C LEU A 35 -19.71 -2.16 67.77
N LEU A 36 -18.69 -2.88 67.29
CA LEU A 36 -18.58 -3.29 65.89
C LEU A 36 -19.76 -4.16 65.46
N GLU A 37 -20.21 -5.09 66.31
CA GLU A 37 -21.36 -5.96 66.02
C GLU A 37 -22.64 -5.15 65.76
N ASP A 38 -22.90 -4.12 66.56
CA ASP A 38 -24.06 -3.23 66.39
C ASP A 38 -23.99 -2.42 65.10
N ARG A 39 -22.79 -1.92 64.73
CA ARG A 39 -22.58 -1.24 63.45
C ARG A 39 -22.79 -2.21 62.29
N ARG A 40 -22.21 -3.40 62.36
CA ARG A 40 -22.31 -4.44 61.33
C ARG A 40 -23.76 -4.87 61.07
N ASP A 41 -24.53 -5.10 62.13
CA ASP A 41 -25.95 -5.44 62.02
C ASP A 41 -26.77 -4.30 61.40
N ALA A 42 -26.44 -3.05 61.73
CA ALA A 42 -27.09 -1.88 61.13
C ALA A 42 -26.78 -1.76 59.64
N VAL A 43 -25.54 -1.97 59.21
CA VAL A 43 -25.15 -1.98 57.78
C VAL A 43 -25.83 -3.14 57.03
N ARG A 44 -25.89 -4.34 57.63
CA ARG A 44 -26.60 -5.48 57.04
C ARG A 44 -28.08 -5.16 56.83
N ALA A 45 -28.71 -4.46 57.77
CA ALA A 45 -30.09 -4.01 57.63
C ALA A 45 -30.22 -2.96 56.51
N LEU A 46 -29.30 -1.98 56.42
CA LEU A 46 -29.27 -1.00 55.33
C LEU A 46 -29.11 -1.66 53.96
N LYS A 47 -28.26 -2.68 53.82
CA LYS A 47 -28.11 -3.50 52.61
C LYS A 47 -29.45 -4.10 52.16
N SER A 48 -30.23 -4.63 53.08
CA SER A 48 -31.54 -5.22 52.75
C SER A 48 -32.57 -4.18 52.30
N LEU A 49 -32.45 -2.94 52.81
CA LEU A 49 -33.36 -1.84 52.49
C LEU A 49 -32.95 -1.10 51.21
N SER A 50 -31.68 -1.15 50.79
CA SER A 50 -31.17 -0.36 49.66
C SER A 50 -31.78 -0.74 48.31
N LYS A 51 -32.18 -2.01 48.12
CA LYS A 51 -32.91 -2.43 46.90
C LYS A 51 -34.32 -1.80 46.82
N LYS A 52 -35.00 -1.61 47.96
CA LYS A 52 -36.41 -1.14 48.00
C LYS A 52 -36.55 0.36 48.23
N TYR A 53 -35.67 0.94 49.04
CA TYR A 53 -35.67 2.35 49.45
C TYR A 53 -34.39 3.03 48.97
N ARG A 54 -34.07 2.85 47.68
CA ARG A 54 -32.81 3.26 47.06
C ARG A 54 -32.52 4.76 47.25
N MET A 55 -33.54 5.60 47.06
CA MET A 55 -33.42 7.05 47.19
C MET A 55 -33.13 7.47 48.65
N GLU A 56 -33.88 6.93 49.61
CA GLU A 56 -33.72 7.27 51.02
C GLU A 56 -32.39 6.77 51.57
N VAL A 57 -31.98 5.54 51.23
CA VAL A 57 -30.69 4.97 51.63
C VAL A 57 -29.54 5.75 50.98
N GLY A 58 -29.61 6.07 49.68
CA GLY A 58 -28.55 6.84 49.02
C GLY A 58 -28.42 8.27 49.58
N THR A 59 -29.53 8.90 49.94
CA THR A 59 -29.51 10.28 50.47
C THR A 59 -28.97 10.32 51.91
N GLN A 60 -29.39 9.39 52.77
CA GLN A 60 -29.11 9.43 54.22
C GLN A 60 -27.93 8.57 54.67
N ALA A 61 -27.64 7.46 53.99
CA ALA A 61 -26.68 6.47 54.47
C ALA A 61 -25.32 6.54 53.76
N MET A 62 -25.24 7.11 52.54
CA MET A 62 -24.02 7.07 51.71
C MET A 62 -22.77 7.57 52.45
N ASP A 63 -22.84 8.73 53.09
CA ASP A 63 -21.69 9.33 53.79
C ASP A 63 -21.25 8.47 55.00
N HIS A 64 -22.20 7.83 55.68
CA HIS A 64 -21.93 6.90 56.77
C HIS A 64 -21.30 5.58 56.28
N LEU A 65 -21.76 5.07 55.14
CA LEU A 65 -21.21 3.88 54.50
C LEU A 65 -19.77 4.12 54.04
N ILE A 66 -19.47 5.29 53.47
CA ILE A 66 -18.10 5.67 53.09
C ILE A 66 -17.20 5.77 54.32
N ASN A 67 -17.69 6.35 55.42
CA ASN A 67 -16.92 6.42 56.67
C ASN A 67 -16.59 5.03 57.24
N ILE A 68 -17.49 4.04 57.11
CA ILE A 68 -17.20 2.64 57.46
C ILE A 68 -16.03 2.10 56.64
N LEU A 69 -16.03 2.34 55.32
CA LEU A 69 -14.94 1.92 54.43
C LEU A 69 -13.58 2.54 54.81
N GLN A 70 -13.58 3.72 55.44
CA GLN A 70 -12.38 4.38 55.92
C GLN A 70 -11.92 3.85 57.29
N THR A 71 -12.84 3.60 58.22
CA THR A 71 -12.53 3.41 59.65
C THR A 71 -12.55 1.95 60.11
N ASP A 72 -13.46 1.13 59.59
CA ASP A 72 -13.69 -0.27 60.03
C ASP A 72 -12.98 -1.29 59.12
N ARG A 73 -11.82 -0.93 58.56
CA ARG A 73 -11.08 -1.75 57.57
C ARG A 73 -10.61 -3.12 58.06
N SER A 74 -10.53 -3.33 59.37
CA SER A 74 -10.10 -4.60 59.96
C SER A 74 -11.17 -5.70 59.90
N ASP A 75 -12.42 -5.36 59.55
CA ASP A 75 -13.54 -6.28 59.52
C ASP A 75 -14.10 -6.46 58.10
N SER A 76 -13.76 -7.56 57.43
CA SER A 76 -14.18 -7.78 56.05
C SER A 76 -15.69 -7.92 55.86
N GLU A 77 -16.43 -8.37 56.88
CA GLU A 77 -17.89 -8.49 56.79
C GLU A 77 -18.60 -7.15 56.69
N ILE A 78 -18.25 -6.18 57.56
CA ILE A 78 -18.89 -4.86 57.53
C ILE A 78 -18.51 -4.09 56.26
N LEU A 79 -17.27 -4.23 55.79
CA LEU A 79 -16.82 -3.66 54.50
C LEU A 79 -17.63 -4.23 53.35
N GLY A 80 -17.79 -5.56 53.28
CA GLY A 80 -18.58 -6.20 52.25
C GLY A 80 -20.03 -5.73 52.23
N TYR A 81 -20.69 -5.64 53.39
CA TYR A 81 -22.05 -5.11 53.47
C TYR A 81 -22.13 -3.63 53.06
N ALA A 82 -21.14 -2.81 53.42
CA ALA A 82 -21.11 -1.40 53.03
C ALA A 82 -20.96 -1.24 51.52
N LEU A 83 -20.05 -1.99 50.89
CA LEU A 83 -19.83 -2.01 49.45
C LEU A 83 -21.07 -2.49 48.69
N ASP A 84 -21.69 -3.59 49.13
CA ASP A 84 -22.95 -4.09 48.54
C ASP A 84 -24.09 -3.06 48.66
N THR A 85 -24.15 -2.35 49.78
CA THR A 85 -25.17 -1.31 49.99
C THR A 85 -24.95 -0.14 49.04
N LEU A 86 -23.70 0.32 48.88
CA LEU A 86 -23.33 1.36 47.92
C LEU A 86 -23.58 0.91 46.47
N TYR A 87 -23.26 -0.34 46.13
CA TYR A 87 -23.55 -0.91 44.83
C TYR A 87 -25.04 -0.90 44.53
N ASN A 88 -25.89 -1.34 45.44
CA ASN A 88 -27.36 -1.29 45.28
C ASN A 88 -27.89 0.15 45.10
N VAL A 89 -27.23 1.15 45.69
CA VAL A 89 -27.60 2.57 45.54
C VAL A 89 -27.17 3.12 44.17
N ILE A 90 -26.03 2.68 43.64
CA ILE A 90 -25.41 3.28 42.44
C ILE A 90 -25.75 2.51 41.16
N CYS A 91 -25.94 1.19 41.24
CA CYS A 91 -26.19 0.34 40.08
C CYS A 91 -27.62 0.51 39.54
N ASN A 92 -27.74 0.53 38.22
CA ASN A 92 -29.02 0.63 37.49
C ASN A 92 -29.50 -0.71 36.92
N ASP A 93 -28.69 -1.76 37.04
CA ASP A 93 -29.03 -3.09 36.54
C ASP A 93 -30.01 -3.74 37.53
N GLU A 94 -31.26 -4.00 37.12
CA GLU A 94 -32.19 -4.83 37.89
C GLU A 94 -31.67 -6.28 37.87
N GLU A 95 -30.91 -6.69 38.88
CA GLU A 95 -30.50 -8.10 39.00
C GLU A 95 -31.73 -8.98 39.26
N GLU A 96 -32.16 -9.76 38.26
CA GLU A 96 -33.02 -10.94 38.44
C GLU A 96 -32.24 -12.04 39.19
N GLU A 97 -32.07 -11.90 40.51
CA GLU A 97 -31.69 -13.03 41.36
C GLU A 97 -32.93 -13.93 41.57
N GLN A 98 -33.11 -14.96 40.72
CA GLN A 98 -33.94 -16.12 41.04
C GLN A 98 -33.11 -17.41 41.04
N ASP A 99 -33.05 -18.02 42.22
CA ASP A 99 -32.56 -19.36 42.50
C ASP A 99 -33.03 -20.41 41.47
N ALA A 100 -32.08 -21.21 41.01
CA ALA A 100 -32.16 -22.63 40.66
C ALA A 100 -33.43 -23.20 39.95
N VAL A 101 -33.16 -23.80 38.78
CA VAL A 101 -33.94 -24.85 38.07
C VAL A 101 -35.12 -24.36 37.22
N THR A 102 -34.85 -24.09 35.94
CA THR A 102 -35.58 -24.70 34.78
C THR A 102 -34.89 -24.35 33.45
N PRO A 103 -34.97 -25.21 32.42
CA PRO A 103 -34.14 -25.09 31.23
C PRO A 103 -34.66 -24.02 30.26
N LEU A 104 -33.73 -23.22 29.74
CA LEU A 104 -33.90 -22.29 28.62
C LEU A 104 -34.50 -23.02 27.39
N PRO A 105 -35.58 -22.50 26.77
CA PRO A 105 -36.00 -22.97 25.46
C PRO A 105 -35.29 -22.20 24.35
N VAL A 106 -34.78 -22.99 23.41
CA VAL A 106 -34.21 -22.64 22.11
C VAL A 106 -35.19 -21.83 21.25
N SER A 107 -34.67 -20.75 20.65
CA SER A 107 -35.03 -20.08 19.39
C SER A 107 -36.50 -20.05 18.91
N GLY A 108 -36.96 -18.83 18.60
CA GLY A 108 -37.83 -18.60 17.44
C GLY A 108 -39.33 -18.64 17.68
N LYS A 109 -39.86 -17.62 18.37
CA LYS A 109 -41.16 -16.98 18.08
C LYS A 109 -41.33 -15.77 18.99
N HIS A 110 -41.49 -14.59 18.39
CA HIS A 110 -42.02 -13.41 19.07
C HIS A 110 -43.32 -13.78 19.79
N LYS A 111 -43.24 -13.96 21.11
CA LYS A 111 -44.39 -13.83 22.00
C LYS A 111 -44.15 -12.56 22.79
N ASN A 112 -45.14 -11.66 22.76
CA ASN A 112 -45.22 -10.45 23.56
C ASN A 112 -44.72 -10.69 24.98
N VAL A 113 -43.47 -10.33 25.24
CA VAL A 113 -42.98 -10.04 26.58
C VAL A 113 -43.37 -8.58 26.80
N SER A 114 -44.15 -8.34 27.84
CA SER A 114 -44.52 -7.01 28.31
C SER A 114 -43.24 -6.18 28.50
N MET A 115 -43.09 -5.13 27.70
CA MET A 115 -42.01 -4.14 27.86
C MET A 115 -42.08 -3.55 29.28
N PRO A 116 -40.95 -3.42 29.99
CA PRO A 116 -40.90 -2.61 31.21
C PRO A 116 -41.33 -1.17 30.91
N ASP A 117 -41.93 -0.50 31.89
CA ASP A 117 -42.43 0.87 31.79
C ASP A 117 -41.25 1.83 31.49
N GLU A 118 -41.16 2.40 30.28
CA GLU A 118 -40.03 3.25 29.83
C GLU A 118 -39.75 4.44 30.79
N ASN A 119 -40.75 4.88 31.54
CA ASN A 119 -40.62 5.94 32.54
C ASN A 119 -39.91 5.47 33.82
N ALA A 120 -40.07 4.21 34.22
CA ALA A 120 -39.42 3.66 35.40
C ALA A 120 -37.92 3.43 35.17
N GLN A 121 -37.54 2.94 33.98
CA GLN A 121 -36.14 2.76 33.60
C GLN A 121 -35.39 4.10 33.56
N LYS A 122 -35.99 5.15 32.99
CA LYS A 122 -35.42 6.51 32.97
C LYS A 122 -35.22 7.09 34.37
N GLN A 123 -36.15 6.85 35.30
CA GLN A 123 -36.00 7.30 36.69
C GLN A 123 -34.91 6.53 37.44
N ALA A 124 -34.78 5.23 37.20
CA ALA A 124 -33.71 4.42 37.77
C ALA A 124 -32.33 4.85 37.25
N ASP A 125 -32.23 5.15 35.95
CA ASP A 125 -31.00 5.64 35.33
C ASP A 125 -30.57 7.00 35.90
N ASP A 126 -31.52 7.91 36.13
CA ASP A 126 -31.28 9.24 36.71
C ASP A 126 -30.78 9.15 38.17
N LEU A 127 -31.31 8.20 38.96
CA LEU A 127 -30.86 7.97 40.34
C LEU A 127 -29.42 7.45 40.42
N GLY A 128 -29.04 6.50 39.55
CA GLY A 128 -27.67 5.98 39.51
C GLY A 128 -26.65 7.04 39.15
N ALA A 129 -26.94 7.87 38.14
CA ALA A 129 -26.10 8.99 37.78
C ALA A 129 -25.99 10.01 38.93
N HIS A 130 -27.11 10.38 39.55
CA HIS A 130 -27.13 11.33 40.67
C HIS A 130 -26.27 10.87 41.86
N PHE A 131 -26.41 9.61 42.28
CA PHE A 131 -25.63 9.06 43.39
C PHE A 131 -24.17 8.79 43.01
N THR A 132 -23.88 8.53 41.72
CA THR A 132 -22.50 8.49 41.22
C THR A 132 -21.85 9.86 41.36
N ASP A 133 -22.52 10.93 40.93
CA ASP A 133 -22.00 12.29 41.03
C ASP A 133 -21.73 12.69 42.49
N LYS A 134 -22.63 12.34 43.41
CA LYS A 134 -22.41 12.55 44.85
C LYS A 134 -21.20 11.76 45.35
N PHE A 135 -21.05 10.51 44.93
CA PHE A 135 -19.95 9.65 45.37
C PHE A 135 -18.59 10.16 44.87
N ILE A 136 -18.48 10.59 43.61
CA ILE A 136 -17.21 11.01 42.99
C ILE A 136 -16.86 12.48 43.26
N GLN A 137 -17.72 13.24 43.93
CA GLN A 137 -17.46 14.63 44.31
C GLN A 137 -16.16 14.76 45.12
N ASP A 138 -15.87 13.76 45.97
CA ASP A 138 -14.57 13.59 46.59
C ASP A 138 -13.78 12.49 45.87
N PRO A 139 -12.68 12.83 45.16
CA PRO A 139 -11.84 11.84 44.48
C PRO A 139 -11.23 10.79 45.41
N GLU A 140 -11.10 11.09 46.71
CA GLU A 140 -10.58 10.13 47.70
C GLU A 140 -11.48 8.91 47.86
N HIS A 141 -12.77 9.02 47.57
CA HIS A 141 -13.68 7.87 47.61
C HIS A 141 -13.33 6.82 46.54
N VAL A 142 -12.91 7.25 45.35
CA VAL A 142 -12.50 6.33 44.27
C VAL A 142 -11.13 5.72 44.60
N THR A 143 -10.18 6.49 45.12
CA THR A 143 -8.87 5.96 45.51
C THR A 143 -8.96 5.02 46.71
N LEU A 144 -9.93 5.23 47.60
CA LEU A 144 -10.30 4.29 48.65
C LEU A 144 -10.76 2.96 48.07
N LEU A 145 -11.65 2.95 47.07
CA LEU A 145 -12.07 1.72 46.39
C LEU A 145 -10.88 0.99 45.75
N LEU A 146 -9.95 1.72 45.11
CA LEU A 146 -8.73 1.11 44.56
C LEU A 146 -7.88 0.43 45.64
N THR A 147 -7.83 1.02 46.84
CA THR A 147 -7.12 0.42 47.98
C THR A 147 -7.84 -0.83 48.49
N LEU A 148 -9.18 -0.81 48.57
CA LEU A 148 -9.97 -1.96 49.00
C LEU A 148 -9.91 -3.13 48.01
N LEU A 149 -9.63 -2.88 46.74
CA LEU A 149 -9.44 -3.94 45.74
C LEU A 149 -8.16 -4.76 45.98
N GLU A 150 -7.19 -4.22 46.72
CA GLU A 150 -5.97 -4.95 47.11
C GLU A 150 -6.26 -6.06 48.15
N GLU A 151 -7.37 -5.95 48.91
CA GLU A 151 -7.79 -6.98 49.86
C GLU A 151 -8.15 -8.28 49.14
N PHE A 152 -7.63 -9.42 49.59
CA PHE A 152 -7.89 -10.72 48.97
C PHE A 152 -9.22 -11.34 49.39
N ASP A 153 -9.89 -10.81 50.42
CA ASP A 153 -11.19 -11.31 50.86
C ASP A 153 -12.24 -11.18 49.74
N PHE A 154 -12.92 -12.29 49.44
CA PHE A 154 -13.92 -12.35 48.38
C PHE A 154 -15.07 -11.36 48.61
N HIS A 155 -15.52 -11.22 49.86
CA HIS A 155 -16.65 -10.38 50.23
C HIS A 155 -16.33 -8.89 50.21
N VAL A 156 -15.05 -8.52 50.10
CA VAL A 156 -14.61 -7.13 49.92
C VAL A 156 -14.29 -6.87 48.45
N ARG A 157 -13.44 -7.72 47.85
CA ARG A 157 -12.95 -7.50 46.48
C ARG A 157 -14.06 -7.56 45.46
N TRP A 158 -14.95 -8.56 45.51
CA TRP A 158 -15.99 -8.73 44.50
C TRP A 158 -17.01 -7.57 44.48
N PRO A 159 -17.60 -7.15 45.62
CA PRO A 159 -18.47 -5.96 45.63
C PRO A 159 -17.74 -4.66 45.25
N ALA A 160 -16.46 -4.51 45.59
CA ALA A 160 -15.66 -3.36 45.16
C ALA A 160 -15.48 -3.32 43.63
N VAL A 161 -15.22 -4.47 42.98
CA VAL A 161 -15.15 -4.57 41.51
C VAL A 161 -16.49 -4.17 40.89
N LYS A 162 -17.60 -4.71 41.40
CA LYS A 162 -18.95 -4.38 40.89
C LYS A 162 -19.29 -2.90 41.06
N LEU A 163 -19.00 -2.33 42.23
CA LEU A 163 -19.21 -0.92 42.53
C LEU A 163 -18.40 -0.01 41.61
N LEU A 164 -17.10 -0.28 41.44
CA LEU A 164 -16.25 0.52 40.57
C LEU A 164 -16.67 0.42 39.10
N THR A 165 -17.12 -0.76 38.67
CA THR A 165 -17.69 -0.96 37.33
C THR A 165 -18.96 -0.13 37.14
N ALA A 166 -19.87 -0.09 38.13
CA ALA A 166 -21.08 0.72 38.07
C ALA A 166 -20.76 2.23 38.00
N LEU A 167 -19.78 2.70 38.78
CA LEU A 167 -19.31 4.08 38.72
C LEU A 167 -18.77 4.44 37.32
N LEU A 168 -17.98 3.55 36.71
CA LEU A 168 -17.45 3.72 35.35
C LEU A 168 -18.56 3.69 34.28
N LYS A 169 -19.59 2.87 34.44
CA LYS A 169 -20.76 2.85 33.54
C LYS A 169 -21.51 4.20 33.57
N ASN A 170 -21.68 4.77 34.76
CA ASN A 170 -22.46 5.99 34.98
C ASN A 170 -21.68 7.27 34.62
N GLN A 171 -20.43 7.43 35.09
CA GLN A 171 -19.60 8.63 34.90
C GLN A 171 -18.18 8.29 34.41
N GLY A 172 -18.10 7.52 33.32
CA GLY A 172 -16.85 7.00 32.76
C GLY A 172 -15.70 8.00 32.68
N PRO A 173 -15.81 9.15 31.97
CA PRO A 173 -14.71 10.09 31.81
C PRO A 173 -14.16 10.66 33.13
N GLN A 174 -15.04 10.94 34.10
CA GLN A 174 -14.63 11.52 35.39
C GLN A 174 -13.90 10.49 36.24
N VAL A 175 -14.48 9.28 36.38
CA VAL A 175 -13.88 8.18 37.15
C VAL A 175 -12.57 7.70 36.53
N GLN A 176 -12.51 7.58 35.21
CA GLN A 176 -11.26 7.30 34.47
C GLN A 176 -10.19 8.35 34.76
N GLY A 177 -10.56 9.63 34.80
CA GLY A 177 -9.64 10.73 35.14
C GLY A 177 -9.04 10.57 36.54
N ILE A 178 -9.87 10.24 37.54
CA ILE A 178 -9.41 10.02 38.92
C ILE A 178 -8.48 8.80 39.01
N ILE A 179 -8.83 7.68 38.36
CA ILE A 179 -8.00 6.47 38.36
C ILE A 179 -6.67 6.71 37.65
N LEU A 180 -6.66 7.48 36.56
CA LEU A 180 -5.46 7.76 35.77
C LEU A 180 -4.43 8.58 36.53
N VAL A 181 -4.85 9.54 37.36
CA VAL A 181 -3.93 10.35 38.19
C VAL A 181 -3.54 9.65 39.49
N SER A 182 -4.26 8.59 39.88
CA SER A 182 -3.93 7.79 41.05
C SER A 182 -2.67 6.95 40.80
N PRO A 183 -1.64 7.02 41.68
CA PRO A 183 -0.45 6.19 41.56
C PRO A 183 -0.82 4.70 41.49
N MET A 184 -0.27 4.01 40.49
CA MET A 184 -0.54 2.58 40.24
C MET A 184 -2.03 2.23 40.14
N GLY A 185 -2.91 3.20 39.81
CA GLY A 185 -4.35 2.98 39.78
C GLY A 185 -4.75 1.90 38.75
N VAL A 186 -4.28 2.05 37.51
CA VAL A 186 -4.56 1.09 36.43
C VAL A 186 -3.85 -0.26 36.66
N SER A 187 -2.60 -0.24 37.13
CA SER A 187 -1.82 -1.47 37.39
C SER A 187 -2.49 -2.36 38.44
N ARG A 188 -3.01 -1.78 39.53
CA ARG A 188 -3.77 -2.52 40.55
C ARG A 188 -5.04 -3.18 40.00
N LEU A 189 -5.71 -2.53 39.06
CA LEU A 189 -6.89 -3.10 38.40
C LEU A 189 -6.52 -4.23 37.44
N MET A 190 -5.31 -4.22 36.87
CA MET A 190 -4.81 -5.31 36.03
C MET A 190 -4.53 -6.60 36.82
N ASP A 191 -4.20 -6.50 38.10
CA ASP A 191 -3.99 -7.67 38.97
C ASP A 191 -5.27 -8.49 39.18
N LEU A 192 -6.46 -7.90 38.94
CA LEU A 192 -7.73 -8.62 38.97
C LEU A 192 -7.79 -9.75 37.93
N LEU A 193 -7.08 -9.61 36.80
CA LEU A 193 -6.98 -10.67 35.79
C LEU A 193 -6.12 -11.85 36.22
N ALA A 194 -5.28 -11.66 37.25
CA ALA A 194 -4.47 -12.72 37.85
C ALA A 194 -5.16 -13.40 39.05
N ASP A 195 -6.38 -13.00 39.40
CA ASP A 195 -7.11 -13.62 40.50
C ASP A 195 -7.48 -15.07 40.15
N SER A 196 -7.14 -16.00 41.04
CA SER A 196 -7.44 -17.43 40.88
C SER A 196 -8.93 -17.76 40.83
N ARG A 197 -9.80 -16.84 41.30
CA ARG A 197 -11.25 -17.03 41.34
C ARG A 197 -11.86 -16.45 40.08
N GLU A 198 -12.40 -17.33 39.23
CA GLU A 198 -12.98 -16.96 37.93
C GLU A 198 -14.03 -15.85 38.03
N VAL A 199 -14.86 -15.84 39.08
CA VAL A 199 -15.88 -14.79 39.28
C VAL A 199 -15.26 -13.39 39.34
N ILE A 200 -14.15 -13.22 40.09
CA ILE A 200 -13.46 -11.93 40.21
C ILE A 200 -12.70 -11.61 38.92
N ARG A 201 -12.04 -12.59 38.32
CA ARG A 201 -11.33 -12.42 37.05
C ARG A 201 -12.29 -11.95 35.95
N ASN A 202 -13.45 -12.58 35.83
CA ASN A 202 -14.44 -12.31 34.80
C ASN A 202 -15.12 -10.94 35.02
N ASP A 203 -15.51 -10.60 36.25
CA ASP A 203 -16.01 -9.25 36.56
C ASP A 203 -14.90 -8.18 36.42
N GLY A 204 -13.64 -8.56 36.63
CA GLY A 204 -12.46 -7.75 36.34
C GLY A 204 -12.33 -7.42 34.85
N LEU A 205 -12.66 -8.34 33.94
CA LEU A 205 -12.73 -8.07 32.50
C LEU A 205 -13.77 -6.99 32.20
N LEU A 206 -14.97 -7.10 32.78
CA LEU A 206 -16.05 -6.13 32.61
C LEU A 206 -15.66 -4.74 33.12
N LEU A 207 -14.97 -4.69 34.27
CA LEU A 207 -14.42 -3.45 34.82
C LEU A 207 -13.44 -2.81 33.83
N LEU A 208 -12.48 -3.59 33.34
CA LEU A 208 -11.46 -3.12 32.38
C LEU A 208 -12.08 -2.69 31.04
N GLN A 209 -13.16 -3.31 30.60
CA GLN A 209 -13.91 -2.83 29.43
C GLN A 209 -14.43 -1.41 29.64
N GLN A 210 -15.06 -1.11 30.77
CA GLN A 210 -15.56 0.24 31.06
C GLN A 210 -14.42 1.24 31.31
N LEU A 211 -13.34 0.78 31.94
CA LEU A 211 -12.16 1.61 32.20
C LEU A 211 -11.45 2.05 30.90
N THR A 212 -11.35 1.16 29.92
CA THR A 212 -10.65 1.42 28.64
C THR A 212 -11.52 2.10 27.59
N LYS A 213 -12.84 2.18 27.80
CA LYS A 213 -13.79 2.73 26.82
C LYS A 213 -13.53 4.21 26.57
N GLY A 214 -13.15 4.54 25.34
CA GLY A 214 -12.97 5.92 24.89
C GLY A 214 -11.76 6.67 25.44
N ASN A 215 -10.83 5.97 26.12
CA ASN A 215 -9.68 6.61 26.78
C ASN A 215 -8.33 6.05 26.28
N ALA A 216 -7.70 6.77 25.35
CA ALA A 216 -6.47 6.32 24.71
C ALA A 216 -5.27 6.20 25.68
N ALA A 217 -5.22 7.01 26.75
CA ALA A 217 -4.13 6.97 27.72
C ALA A 217 -4.19 5.68 28.55
N ILE A 218 -5.37 5.37 29.09
CA ILE A 218 -5.61 4.12 29.83
C ILE A 218 -5.39 2.90 28.94
N GLN A 219 -5.89 2.92 27.69
CA GLN A 219 -5.69 1.81 26.75
C GLN A 219 -4.19 1.50 26.52
N LYS A 220 -3.34 2.53 26.46
CA LYS A 220 -1.88 2.33 26.33
C LYS A 220 -1.30 1.71 27.60
N ILE A 221 -1.66 2.21 28.78
CA ILE A 221 -1.18 1.68 30.07
C ILE A 221 -1.59 0.21 30.21
N VAL A 222 -2.85 -0.12 29.96
CA VAL A 222 -3.36 -1.51 29.99
C VAL A 222 -2.59 -2.41 29.03
N ALA A 223 -2.28 -1.93 27.82
CA ALA A 223 -1.46 -2.69 26.88
C ALA A 223 -0.02 -2.93 27.39
N PHE A 224 0.61 -1.92 28.02
CA PHE A 224 1.94 -2.06 28.63
C PHE A 224 1.96 -3.02 29.83
N GLU A 225 0.85 -3.13 30.56
CA GLU A 225 0.65 -4.08 31.66
C GLU A 225 0.34 -5.51 31.17
N ASN A 226 0.83 -5.87 29.99
CA ASN A 226 0.73 -7.19 29.38
C ASN A 226 -0.71 -7.71 29.17
N ALA A 227 -1.67 -6.83 28.92
CA ALA A 227 -3.07 -7.23 28.70
C ALA A 227 -3.24 -8.13 27.47
N PHE A 228 -2.50 -7.89 26.38
CA PHE A 228 -2.66 -8.66 25.16
C PHE A 228 -2.34 -10.15 25.34
N GLU A 229 -1.20 -10.48 25.94
CA GLU A 229 -0.83 -11.86 26.24
C GLU A 229 -1.89 -12.53 27.12
N ARG A 230 -2.25 -11.90 28.25
CA ARG A 230 -3.22 -12.46 29.22
C ARG A 230 -4.60 -12.70 28.62
N LEU A 231 -5.13 -11.74 27.85
CA LEU A 231 -6.44 -11.88 27.23
C LEU A 231 -6.44 -12.98 26.16
N LEU A 232 -5.35 -13.10 25.38
CA LEU A 232 -5.22 -14.16 24.38
C LEU A 232 -5.06 -15.54 25.04
N ASP A 233 -4.39 -15.62 26.18
CA ASP A 233 -4.29 -16.84 26.99
C ASP A 233 -5.67 -17.28 27.50
N ILE A 234 -6.42 -16.37 28.12
CA ILE A 234 -7.81 -16.66 28.58
C ILE A 234 -8.65 -17.15 27.39
N ILE A 235 -8.60 -16.47 26.24
CA ILE A 235 -9.34 -16.90 25.03
C ILE A 235 -8.93 -18.32 24.61
N THR A 236 -7.64 -18.66 24.71
CA THR A 236 -7.13 -19.98 24.32
C THR A 236 -7.57 -21.06 25.30
N GLU A 237 -7.47 -20.79 26.61
CA GLU A 237 -7.86 -21.69 27.70
C GLU A 237 -9.35 -22.02 27.69
N GLU A 238 -10.20 -21.03 27.40
CA GLU A 238 -11.66 -21.19 27.32
C GLU A 238 -12.11 -21.87 26.01
N GLY A 239 -11.21 -22.19 25.07
CA GLY A 239 -11.54 -22.89 23.82
C GLY A 239 -11.88 -21.97 22.64
N SER A 240 -11.28 -20.79 22.57
CA SER A 240 -11.42 -19.82 21.47
C SER A 240 -12.89 -19.50 21.16
N SER A 241 -13.37 -19.69 19.92
CA SER A 241 -14.73 -19.30 19.55
C SER A 241 -15.82 -20.00 20.37
N ASP A 242 -15.51 -21.16 20.98
CA ASP A 242 -16.46 -21.96 21.75
C ASP A 242 -16.51 -21.58 23.25
N GLY A 243 -15.66 -20.66 23.73
CA GLY A 243 -15.46 -20.34 25.16
C GLY A 243 -16.49 -19.41 25.83
N GLY A 244 -17.75 -19.48 25.41
CA GLY A 244 -18.85 -18.80 26.12
C GLY A 244 -18.74 -17.27 26.12
N ILE A 245 -19.32 -16.65 27.16
CA ILE A 245 -19.38 -15.18 27.37
C ILE A 245 -18.02 -14.62 27.80
N VAL A 246 -17.20 -15.39 28.51
CA VAL A 246 -15.87 -14.92 28.96
C VAL A 246 -14.98 -14.55 27.76
N VAL A 247 -15.04 -15.35 26.69
CA VAL A 247 -14.35 -15.03 25.43
C VAL A 247 -14.91 -13.77 24.79
N GLU A 248 -16.23 -13.60 24.77
CA GLU A 248 -16.86 -12.36 24.28
C GLU A 248 -16.30 -11.14 25.01
N ASP A 249 -16.21 -11.22 26.34
CA ASP A 249 -15.71 -10.14 27.18
C ASP A 249 -14.23 -9.82 26.94
N CYS A 250 -13.41 -10.84 26.75
CA CYS A 250 -12.00 -10.66 26.36
C CYS A 250 -11.90 -9.98 24.98
N LEU A 251 -12.70 -10.41 24.00
CA LEU A 251 -12.68 -9.86 22.64
C LEU A 251 -13.16 -8.40 22.62
N LEU A 252 -14.19 -8.04 23.40
CA LEU A 252 -14.65 -6.67 23.56
C LEU A 252 -13.59 -5.77 24.20
N LEU A 253 -12.87 -6.29 25.21
CA LEU A 253 -11.75 -5.57 25.81
C LEU A 253 -10.60 -5.37 24.81
N LEU A 254 -10.20 -6.41 24.08
CA LEU A 254 -9.22 -6.30 22.99
C LEU A 254 -9.65 -5.27 21.94
N LEU A 255 -10.94 -5.22 21.62
CA LEU A 255 -11.49 -4.26 20.66
C LEU A 255 -11.37 -2.83 21.18
N ASN A 256 -11.66 -2.58 22.46
CA ASN A 256 -11.45 -1.28 23.08
C ASN A 256 -9.97 -0.86 23.04
N LEU A 257 -9.05 -1.80 23.26
CA LEU A 257 -7.61 -1.53 23.27
C LEU A 257 -7.04 -1.21 21.88
N LEU A 258 -7.61 -1.77 20.81
CA LEU A 258 -7.07 -1.65 19.45
C LEU A 258 -7.81 -0.65 18.56
N LYS A 259 -9.13 -0.50 18.73
CA LYS A 259 -9.94 0.35 17.86
C LYS A 259 -9.58 1.81 18.03
N ASN A 260 -9.27 2.48 16.91
CA ASN A 260 -8.83 3.88 16.86
C ASN A 260 -7.58 4.19 17.72
N ASN A 261 -6.75 3.19 18.03
CA ASN A 261 -5.50 3.38 18.79
C ASN A 261 -4.30 2.82 18.00
N SER A 262 -3.69 3.68 17.18
CA SER A 262 -2.56 3.31 16.32
C SER A 262 -1.34 2.83 17.10
N SER A 263 -1.08 3.38 18.29
CA SER A 263 0.02 2.97 19.16
C SER A 263 -0.15 1.51 19.60
N ASN A 264 -1.36 1.16 20.05
CA ASN A 264 -1.67 -0.20 20.49
C ASN A 264 -1.72 -1.19 19.33
N GLN A 265 -2.21 -0.79 18.15
CA GLN A 265 -2.14 -1.64 16.95
C GLN A 265 -0.69 -1.96 16.57
N ASN A 266 0.20 -0.96 16.60
CA ASN A 266 1.62 -1.17 16.35
C ASN A 266 2.23 -2.10 17.42
N PHE A 267 1.96 -1.85 18.71
CA PHE A 267 2.43 -2.71 19.80
C PHE A 267 1.94 -4.16 19.64
N PHE A 268 0.67 -4.34 19.26
CA PHE A 268 0.08 -5.66 19.01
C PHE A 268 0.78 -6.39 17.85
N LYS A 269 1.14 -5.66 16.79
CA LYS A 269 1.88 -6.20 15.65
C LYS A 269 3.33 -6.53 16.00
N GLU A 270 4.06 -5.62 16.65
CA GLU A 270 5.48 -5.83 17.04
C GLU A 270 5.62 -6.94 18.09
N GLY A 271 4.64 -7.07 19.00
CA GLY A 271 4.56 -8.18 19.96
C GLY A 271 4.21 -9.54 19.35
N SER A 272 4.12 -9.64 18.02
CA SER A 272 3.81 -10.89 17.30
C SER A 272 2.45 -11.51 17.67
N TYR A 273 1.51 -10.73 18.19
CA TYR A 273 0.21 -11.25 18.62
C TYR A 273 -0.75 -11.56 17.46
N ILE A 274 -0.50 -11.03 16.25
CA ILE A 274 -1.32 -11.34 15.05
C ILE A 274 -1.34 -12.85 14.76
N GLN A 275 -0.24 -13.56 14.97
CA GLN A 275 -0.19 -15.01 14.72
C GLN A 275 -1.09 -15.81 15.66
N ARG A 276 -1.38 -15.27 16.87
CA ARG A 276 -2.30 -15.88 17.83
C ARG A 276 -3.78 -15.75 17.42
N MET A 277 -4.08 -14.93 16.40
CA MET A 277 -5.43 -14.84 15.83
C MET A 277 -5.75 -15.99 14.88
N LYS A 278 -4.74 -16.69 14.32
CA LYS A 278 -4.97 -17.76 13.34
C LYS A 278 -5.82 -18.92 13.89
N PRO A 279 -5.54 -19.48 15.09
CA PRO A 279 -6.31 -20.60 15.63
C PRO A 279 -7.81 -20.30 15.83
N TRP A 280 -8.19 -19.03 15.98
CA TRP A 280 -9.60 -18.63 16.10
C TRP A 280 -10.46 -19.05 14.90
N PHE A 281 -9.83 -19.20 13.73
CA PHE A 281 -10.47 -19.45 12.46
C PHE A 281 -10.31 -20.91 11.99
N GLU A 282 -9.81 -21.79 12.86
CA GLU A 282 -9.75 -23.23 12.64
C GLU A 282 -11.09 -23.87 13.03
N VAL A 283 -12.10 -23.70 12.17
CA VAL A 283 -13.43 -24.29 12.34
C VAL A 283 -13.46 -25.71 11.74
N GLY A 284 -13.87 -26.69 12.55
CA GLY A 284 -13.80 -28.12 12.21
C GLY A 284 -14.70 -28.56 11.04
N ASP A 285 -14.49 -29.79 10.56
CA ASP A 285 -15.15 -30.32 9.34
C ASP A 285 -16.67 -30.52 9.47
N ASP A 286 -17.19 -30.80 10.68
CA ASP A 286 -18.62 -30.92 10.96
C ASP A 286 -19.26 -29.55 11.26
N ASN A 287 -19.28 -28.68 10.26
CA ASN A 287 -19.76 -27.29 10.34
C ASN A 287 -21.29 -27.13 10.50
N SER A 288 -21.98 -28.05 11.16
CA SER A 288 -23.43 -27.94 11.42
C SER A 288 -23.72 -27.67 12.91
N GLY A 289 -24.61 -26.73 13.20
CA GLY A 289 -25.12 -26.50 14.56
C GLY A 289 -24.34 -25.50 15.42
N TRP A 290 -23.88 -24.40 14.83
CA TRP A 290 -23.19 -23.34 15.58
C TRP A 290 -24.11 -22.70 16.63
N SER A 291 -23.62 -22.55 17.86
CA SER A 291 -24.34 -21.83 18.91
C SER A 291 -24.39 -20.32 18.61
N ALA A 292 -25.37 -19.62 19.17
CA ALA A 292 -25.44 -18.16 19.04
C ALA A 292 -24.17 -17.48 19.60
N GLN A 293 -23.64 -18.00 20.71
CA GLN A 293 -22.42 -17.47 21.33
C GLN A 293 -21.19 -17.66 20.44
N LYS A 294 -21.03 -18.83 19.79
CA LYS A 294 -19.94 -19.07 18.85
C LYS A 294 -19.95 -18.07 17.69
N VAL A 295 -21.15 -17.79 17.16
CA VAL A 295 -21.36 -16.78 16.11
C VAL A 295 -20.96 -15.39 16.61
N THR A 296 -21.39 -14.97 17.81
CA THR A 296 -21.00 -13.69 18.42
C THR A 296 -19.49 -13.56 18.58
N ASN A 297 -18.84 -14.58 19.17
CA ASN A 297 -17.40 -14.60 19.39
C ASN A 297 -16.63 -14.48 18.07
N LEU A 298 -17.03 -15.24 17.05
CA LEU A 298 -16.35 -15.23 15.76
C LEU A 298 -16.57 -13.90 15.01
N HIS A 299 -17.73 -13.26 15.14
CA HIS A 299 -17.95 -11.89 14.63
C HIS A 299 -16.96 -10.89 15.24
N LEU A 300 -16.76 -10.93 16.55
CA LEU A 300 -15.80 -10.05 17.25
C LEU A 300 -14.35 -10.38 16.84
N MET A 301 -14.01 -11.66 16.69
CA MET A 301 -12.69 -12.08 16.19
C MET A 301 -12.40 -11.55 14.78
N LEU A 302 -13.37 -11.65 13.86
CA LEU A 302 -13.26 -11.06 12.51
C LEU A 302 -13.13 -9.53 12.58
N GLN A 303 -13.89 -8.88 13.46
CA GLN A 303 -13.80 -7.44 13.68
C GLN A 303 -12.41 -7.00 14.18
N LEU A 304 -11.77 -7.77 15.07
CA LEU A 304 -10.41 -7.50 15.52
C LEU A 304 -9.40 -7.56 14.37
N VAL A 305 -9.51 -8.56 13.50
CA VAL A 305 -8.68 -8.63 12.27
C VAL A 305 -8.89 -7.37 11.43
N ARG A 306 -10.14 -6.99 11.18
CA ARG A 306 -10.49 -5.78 10.41
C ARG A 306 -9.96 -4.48 11.02
N VAL A 307 -9.94 -4.35 12.35
CA VAL A 307 -9.36 -3.18 13.03
C VAL A 307 -7.87 -3.02 12.72
N MET A 308 -7.12 -4.12 12.60
CA MET A 308 -5.69 -4.10 12.30
C MET A 308 -5.39 -3.67 10.85
N VAL A 309 -6.30 -3.94 9.92
CA VAL A 309 -6.13 -3.64 8.48
C VAL A 309 -7.14 -2.63 7.95
N SER A 310 -7.74 -1.83 8.84
CA SER A 310 -8.77 -0.85 8.48
C SER A 310 -8.26 0.15 7.44
N PRO A 311 -9.03 0.48 6.39
CA PRO A 311 -8.67 1.52 5.42
C PRO A 311 -8.54 2.94 6.02
N VAL A 312 -9.02 3.15 7.26
CA VAL A 312 -8.93 4.42 8.00
C VAL A 312 -7.58 4.57 8.72
N ASN A 313 -6.86 3.47 8.94
CA ASN A 313 -5.53 3.50 9.54
C ASN A 313 -4.51 4.13 8.57
N SER A 314 -3.32 4.46 9.08
CA SER A 314 -2.25 4.93 8.20
C SER A 314 -1.88 3.84 7.19
N PRO A 315 -1.62 4.19 5.90
CA PRO A 315 -1.35 3.18 4.87
C PRO A 315 -0.19 2.23 5.21
N GLY A 316 0.85 2.74 5.87
CA GLY A 316 2.00 1.94 6.31
C GLY A 316 1.67 0.93 7.40
N ALA A 317 0.83 1.31 8.39
CA ALA A 317 0.42 0.40 9.46
C ALA A 317 -0.44 -0.74 8.91
N THR A 318 -1.42 -0.43 8.04
CA THR A 318 -2.26 -1.43 7.38
C THR A 318 -1.42 -2.38 6.52
N ALA A 319 -0.52 -1.86 5.67
CA ALA A 319 0.32 -2.69 4.81
C ALA A 319 1.23 -3.64 5.62
N SER A 320 1.78 -3.18 6.73
CA SER A 320 2.62 -4.00 7.62
C SER A 320 1.82 -5.12 8.30
N CYS A 321 0.58 -4.83 8.74
CA CYS A 321 -0.32 -5.83 9.29
C CYS A 321 -0.75 -6.85 8.22
N GLN A 322 -1.17 -6.40 7.04
CA GLN A 322 -1.53 -7.26 5.89
C GLN A 322 -0.42 -8.24 5.53
N LYS A 323 0.84 -7.77 5.52
CA LYS A 323 2.02 -8.62 5.29
C LYS A 323 2.19 -9.66 6.41
N SER A 324 2.06 -9.24 7.67
CA SER A 324 2.18 -10.13 8.83
C SER A 324 1.11 -11.23 8.81
N MET A 325 -0.13 -10.88 8.45
CA MET A 325 -1.26 -11.82 8.31
C MET A 325 -1.03 -12.86 7.21
N TYR A 326 -0.37 -12.49 6.11
CA TYR A 326 0.03 -13.45 5.07
C TYR A 326 1.13 -14.39 5.56
N LEU A 327 2.16 -13.85 6.22
CA LEU A 327 3.32 -14.62 6.68
C LEU A 327 2.95 -15.66 7.75
N CYS A 328 2.03 -15.33 8.66
CA CYS A 328 1.60 -16.26 9.72
C CYS A 328 0.52 -17.26 9.27
N GLY A 329 0.00 -17.16 8.04
CA GLY A 329 -1.03 -18.06 7.53
C GLY A 329 -2.48 -17.64 7.82
N LEU A 330 -2.72 -16.44 8.36
CA LEU A 330 -4.05 -16.00 8.75
C LEU A 330 -4.96 -15.77 7.54
N LEU A 331 -4.46 -15.13 6.47
CA LEU A 331 -5.24 -14.94 5.24
C LEU A 331 -5.66 -16.28 4.61
N GLN A 332 -4.76 -17.26 4.65
CA GLN A 332 -4.97 -18.61 4.15
C GLN A 332 -6.08 -19.32 4.93
N GLN A 333 -6.07 -19.17 6.26
CA GLN A 333 -7.11 -19.72 7.14
C GLN A 333 -8.48 -19.08 6.88
N LEU A 334 -8.54 -17.74 6.73
CA LEU A 334 -9.79 -17.05 6.39
C LEU A 334 -10.35 -17.48 5.03
N CYS A 335 -9.49 -17.70 4.04
CA CYS A 335 -9.92 -18.23 2.73
C CYS A 335 -10.42 -19.67 2.82
N THR A 336 -9.92 -20.46 3.78
CA THR A 336 -10.42 -21.82 4.02
C THR A 336 -11.85 -21.79 4.54
N ILE A 337 -12.18 -20.86 5.46
CA ILE A 337 -13.56 -20.64 5.92
C ILE A 337 -14.49 -20.26 4.74
N LEU A 338 -14.04 -19.39 3.84
CA LEU A 338 -14.83 -18.93 2.69
C LEU A 338 -15.25 -20.11 1.79
N MET A 339 -14.42 -21.15 1.69
CA MET A 339 -14.68 -22.34 0.88
C MET A 339 -15.34 -23.48 1.66
N ALA A 340 -15.50 -23.34 2.98
CA ALA A 340 -16.10 -24.36 3.83
C ALA A 340 -17.62 -24.42 3.65
N THR A 341 -18.17 -25.63 3.81
CA THR A 341 -19.62 -25.83 3.85
C THR A 341 -20.13 -25.72 5.28
N GLY A 342 -21.40 -25.33 5.48
CA GLY A 342 -22.04 -25.26 6.81
C GLY A 342 -21.83 -23.96 7.60
N VAL A 343 -20.95 -23.06 7.13
CA VAL A 343 -20.73 -21.74 7.77
C VAL A 343 -22.01 -20.90 7.71
N PRO A 344 -22.46 -20.30 8.84
CA PRO A 344 -23.60 -19.38 8.86
C PRO A 344 -23.44 -18.21 7.87
N ALA A 345 -24.54 -17.79 7.24
CA ALA A 345 -24.50 -16.81 6.15
C ALA A 345 -23.98 -15.43 6.58
N ASP A 346 -24.25 -15.03 7.81
CA ASP A 346 -23.75 -13.80 8.43
C ASP A 346 -22.23 -13.86 8.69
N ILE A 347 -21.73 -14.98 9.22
CA ILE A 347 -20.29 -15.23 9.38
C ILE A 347 -19.58 -15.27 8.03
N LEU A 348 -20.17 -15.92 7.02
CA LEU A 348 -19.62 -15.94 5.66
C LEU A 348 -19.51 -14.53 5.09
N THR A 349 -20.55 -13.70 5.29
CA THR A 349 -20.57 -12.30 4.84
C THR A 349 -19.45 -11.49 5.51
N GLU A 350 -19.28 -11.59 6.83
CA GLU A 350 -18.22 -10.88 7.55
C GLU A 350 -16.83 -11.45 7.28
N THR A 351 -16.71 -12.74 6.99
CA THR A 351 -15.44 -13.35 6.54
C THR A 351 -15.01 -12.77 5.20
N ILE A 352 -15.94 -12.61 4.25
CA ILE A 352 -15.67 -11.98 2.95
C ILE A 352 -15.23 -10.52 3.17
N ASN A 353 -15.93 -9.75 4.00
CA ASN A 353 -15.54 -8.37 4.33
C ASN A 353 -14.14 -8.30 4.96
N THR A 354 -13.81 -9.24 5.86
CA THR A 354 -12.49 -9.34 6.48
C THR A 354 -11.40 -9.65 5.46
N VAL A 355 -11.59 -10.67 4.62
CA VAL A 355 -10.64 -11.00 3.53
C VAL A 355 -10.44 -9.80 2.61
N SER A 356 -11.49 -9.05 2.32
CA SER A 356 -11.44 -7.85 1.47
C SER A 356 -10.44 -6.83 2.01
N GLU A 357 -10.51 -6.50 3.30
CA GLU A 357 -9.60 -5.55 3.94
C GLU A 357 -8.17 -6.10 4.08
N VAL A 358 -8.01 -7.42 4.29
CA VAL A 358 -6.69 -8.07 4.38
C VAL A 358 -5.96 -8.08 3.02
N ILE A 359 -6.69 -8.13 1.89
CA ILE A 359 -6.07 -8.11 0.55
C ILE A 359 -5.94 -6.71 -0.03
N ARG A 360 -6.75 -5.73 0.40
CA ARG A 360 -6.88 -4.41 -0.24
C ARG A 360 -5.53 -3.70 -0.41
N GLY A 361 -5.06 -3.58 -1.65
CA GLY A 361 -3.83 -2.85 -2.00
C GLY A 361 -2.53 -3.56 -1.64
N SER A 362 -2.57 -4.84 -1.25
CA SER A 362 -1.40 -5.68 -1.01
C SER A 362 -1.27 -6.71 -2.13
N GLN A 363 -0.30 -6.50 -3.02
CA GLN A 363 -0.14 -7.32 -4.23
C GLN A 363 0.03 -8.81 -3.92
N VAL A 364 0.86 -9.16 -2.92
CA VAL A 364 1.10 -10.55 -2.51
C VAL A 364 -0.20 -11.22 -2.05
N ASN A 365 -1.01 -10.49 -1.29
CA ASN A 365 -2.27 -11.01 -0.76
C ASN A 365 -3.33 -11.13 -1.86
N GLN A 366 -3.37 -10.18 -2.80
CA GLN A 366 -4.25 -10.22 -3.98
C GLN A 366 -3.90 -11.37 -4.91
N ASP A 367 -2.61 -11.58 -5.18
CA ASP A 367 -2.11 -12.70 -6.00
C ASP A 367 -2.42 -14.05 -5.34
N TYR A 368 -2.23 -14.17 -4.02
CA TYR A 368 -2.64 -15.35 -3.27
C TYR A 368 -4.15 -15.60 -3.42
N PHE A 369 -4.98 -14.58 -3.20
CA PHE A 369 -6.43 -14.71 -3.30
C PHE A 369 -6.89 -15.14 -4.69
N ALA A 370 -6.27 -14.62 -5.76
CA ALA A 370 -6.55 -15.03 -7.13
C ALA A 370 -6.22 -16.51 -7.41
N SER A 371 -5.24 -17.08 -6.69
CA SER A 371 -4.85 -18.48 -6.82
C SER A 371 -5.81 -19.47 -6.11
N VAL A 372 -6.69 -18.98 -5.24
CA VAL A 372 -7.62 -19.82 -4.48
C VAL A 372 -8.74 -20.34 -5.40
N ASN A 373 -8.99 -21.65 -5.35
CA ASN A 373 -10.04 -22.31 -6.10
C ASN A 373 -11.07 -22.95 -5.17
N ALA A 374 -12.35 -22.77 -5.49
CA ALA A 374 -13.43 -23.43 -4.77
C ALA A 374 -13.48 -24.93 -5.12
N PRO A 375 -13.72 -25.82 -4.14
CA PRO A 375 -13.78 -27.27 -4.33
C PRO A 375 -15.07 -27.67 -5.07
N SER A 376 -15.08 -27.42 -6.37
CA SER A 376 -16.19 -27.73 -7.27
C SER A 376 -15.65 -28.49 -8.49
N ASN A 377 -16.55 -29.13 -9.26
CA ASN A 377 -16.17 -29.84 -10.49
C ASN A 377 -16.86 -29.17 -11.69
N PRO A 378 -16.13 -28.48 -12.59
CA PRO A 378 -14.68 -28.18 -12.52
C PRO A 378 -14.33 -27.19 -11.40
N PRO A 379 -13.06 -27.15 -10.92
CA PRO A 379 -12.61 -26.17 -9.94
C PRO A 379 -12.82 -24.76 -10.46
N ARG A 380 -13.33 -23.87 -9.61
CA ARG A 380 -13.66 -22.49 -10.00
C ARG A 380 -12.78 -21.51 -9.25
N PRO A 381 -12.13 -20.55 -9.92
CA PRO A 381 -11.40 -19.48 -9.26
C PRO A 381 -12.31 -18.70 -8.30
N ALA A 382 -11.77 -18.30 -7.15
CA ALA A 382 -12.50 -17.54 -6.12
C ALA A 382 -13.19 -16.30 -6.72
N ILE A 383 -12.50 -15.58 -7.61
CA ILE A 383 -13.01 -14.40 -8.30
C ILE A 383 -14.28 -14.71 -9.13
N VAL A 384 -14.32 -15.86 -9.80
CA VAL A 384 -15.49 -16.29 -10.58
C VAL A 384 -16.66 -16.61 -9.65
N VAL A 385 -16.39 -17.29 -8.53
CA VAL A 385 -17.42 -17.62 -7.51
C VAL A 385 -18.01 -16.36 -6.87
N LEU A 386 -17.16 -15.36 -6.59
CA LEU A 386 -17.59 -14.05 -6.14
C LEU A 386 -18.53 -13.42 -7.17
N LEU A 387 -18.10 -13.25 -8.42
CA LEU A 387 -18.91 -12.61 -9.46
C LEU A 387 -20.24 -13.35 -9.71
N MET A 388 -20.23 -14.68 -9.66
CA MET A 388 -21.47 -15.49 -9.74
C MET A 388 -22.44 -15.16 -8.61
N SER A 389 -21.95 -14.99 -7.38
CA SER A 389 -22.77 -14.64 -6.22
C SER A 389 -23.28 -13.20 -6.30
N MET A 390 -22.45 -12.28 -6.83
CA MET A 390 -22.78 -10.87 -7.00
C MET A 390 -23.96 -10.64 -7.96
N VAL A 391 -24.01 -11.36 -9.08
CA VAL A 391 -25.05 -11.21 -10.12
C VAL A 391 -26.23 -12.16 -9.93
N ASN A 392 -26.23 -12.99 -8.88
CA ASN A 392 -27.30 -13.94 -8.64
C ASN A 392 -28.44 -13.31 -7.84
N GLU A 393 -29.58 -13.12 -8.51
CA GLU A 393 -30.82 -12.55 -7.97
C GLU A 393 -31.38 -13.25 -6.71
N ARG A 394 -30.96 -14.47 -6.41
CA ARG A 394 -31.41 -15.23 -5.22
C ARG A 394 -30.56 -14.98 -3.98
N GLN A 395 -29.37 -14.40 -4.14
CA GLN A 395 -28.48 -14.19 -3.00
C GLN A 395 -28.95 -13.00 -2.13
N PRO A 396 -28.77 -13.07 -0.79
CA PRO A 396 -29.05 -11.96 0.10
C PRO A 396 -28.32 -10.68 -0.31
N PHE A 397 -28.96 -9.54 -0.12
CA PHE A 397 -28.41 -8.24 -0.49
C PHE A 397 -27.05 -7.97 0.18
N VAL A 398 -26.95 -8.21 1.49
CA VAL A 398 -25.72 -8.01 2.28
C VAL A 398 -24.55 -8.86 1.76
N LEU A 399 -24.83 -10.08 1.30
CA LEU A 399 -23.81 -10.96 0.72
C LEU A 399 -23.31 -10.42 -0.62
N ARG A 400 -24.20 -9.90 -1.48
CA ARG A 400 -23.79 -9.27 -2.75
C ARG A 400 -22.91 -8.05 -2.52
N CYS A 401 -23.21 -7.24 -1.50
CA CYS A 401 -22.37 -6.09 -1.12
C CYS A 401 -20.98 -6.52 -0.64
N ALA A 402 -20.89 -7.54 0.23
CA ALA A 402 -19.61 -8.06 0.71
C ALA A 402 -18.77 -8.63 -0.45
N VAL A 403 -19.40 -9.37 -1.35
CA VAL A 403 -18.77 -9.93 -2.54
C VAL A 403 -18.25 -8.85 -3.48
N LEU A 404 -19.06 -7.81 -3.75
CA LEU A 404 -18.62 -6.65 -4.52
C LEU A 404 -17.42 -5.98 -3.84
N TYR A 405 -17.47 -5.79 -2.53
CA TYR A 405 -16.38 -5.19 -1.78
C TYR A 405 -15.08 -5.99 -1.90
N CYS A 406 -15.16 -7.32 -1.81
CA CYS A 406 -14.02 -8.20 -2.00
C CYS A 406 -13.42 -8.08 -3.39
N PHE A 407 -14.27 -8.01 -4.42
CA PHE A 407 -13.82 -7.80 -5.80
C PHE A 407 -13.16 -6.42 -5.99
N GLN A 408 -13.71 -5.36 -5.40
CA GLN A 408 -13.11 -4.02 -5.41
C GLN A 408 -11.74 -4.02 -4.71
N CYS A 409 -11.62 -4.67 -3.55
CA CYS A 409 -10.37 -4.78 -2.82
C CYS A 409 -9.32 -5.62 -3.55
N PHE A 410 -9.73 -6.64 -4.30
CA PHE A 410 -8.84 -7.40 -5.18
C PHE A 410 -8.24 -6.52 -6.30
N LEU A 411 -9.02 -5.60 -6.86
CA LEU A 411 -8.59 -4.71 -7.95
C LEU A 411 -7.89 -3.43 -7.48
N TYR A 412 -8.10 -3.00 -6.24
CA TYR A 412 -7.55 -1.76 -5.72
C TYR A 412 -6.02 -1.75 -5.79
N LYS A 413 -5.47 -0.81 -6.58
CA LYS A 413 -4.03 -0.69 -6.90
C LYS A 413 -3.38 -1.93 -7.54
N ASN A 414 -4.18 -2.81 -8.16
CA ASN A 414 -3.71 -4.05 -8.76
C ASN A 414 -3.89 -4.03 -10.29
N GLN A 415 -2.97 -3.37 -11.00
CA GLN A 415 -3.04 -3.25 -12.46
C GLN A 415 -3.00 -4.61 -13.19
N LYS A 416 -2.32 -5.60 -12.61
CA LYS A 416 -2.29 -6.98 -13.12
C LYS A 416 -3.69 -7.60 -13.08
N GLY A 417 -4.33 -7.60 -11.91
CA GLY A 417 -5.69 -8.12 -11.76
C GLY A 417 -6.72 -7.37 -12.64
N GLN A 418 -6.59 -6.05 -12.76
CA GLN A 418 -7.41 -5.26 -13.68
C GLN A 418 -7.26 -5.73 -15.14
N GLY A 419 -6.02 -5.95 -15.59
CA GLY A 419 -5.74 -6.49 -16.92
C GLY A 419 -6.28 -7.90 -17.14
N GLU A 420 -6.15 -8.78 -16.16
CA GLU A 420 -6.70 -10.15 -16.21
C GLU A 420 -8.23 -10.13 -16.39
N ILE A 421 -8.95 -9.26 -15.67
CA ILE A 421 -10.40 -9.13 -15.81
C ILE A 421 -10.78 -8.61 -17.21
N VAL A 422 -10.16 -7.52 -17.67
CA VAL A 422 -10.49 -6.91 -18.97
C VAL A 422 -10.12 -7.83 -20.14
N ALA A 423 -9.03 -8.59 -20.03
CA ALA A 423 -8.66 -9.58 -21.03
C ALA A 423 -9.74 -10.64 -21.27
N THR A 424 -10.53 -11.00 -20.24
CA THR A 424 -11.63 -11.97 -20.40
C THR A 424 -12.83 -11.47 -21.22
N LEU A 425 -12.88 -10.17 -21.52
CA LEU A 425 -13.90 -9.54 -22.39
C LEU A 425 -13.43 -9.44 -23.84
N LEU A 426 -12.14 -9.64 -24.10
CA LEU A 426 -11.55 -9.54 -25.43
C LEU A 426 -11.55 -10.90 -26.14
N PRO A 427 -11.72 -10.92 -27.48
CA PRO A 427 -11.63 -12.15 -28.25
C PRO A 427 -10.25 -12.80 -28.06
N SER A 428 -10.22 -13.95 -27.41
CA SER A 428 -9.01 -14.74 -27.15
C SER A 428 -9.35 -16.23 -27.25
N THR A 429 -8.35 -17.09 -27.42
CA THR A 429 -8.50 -18.55 -27.63
C THR A 429 -8.98 -19.32 -26.38
N ILE A 430 -9.71 -18.68 -25.47
CA ILE A 430 -10.17 -19.27 -24.21
C ILE A 430 -11.24 -20.33 -24.49
N ASP A 431 -11.14 -21.47 -23.81
CA ASP A 431 -12.07 -22.60 -23.90
C ASP A 431 -13.54 -22.17 -23.74
N ALA A 432 -14.34 -22.46 -24.76
CA ALA A 432 -15.76 -22.12 -24.84
C ALA A 432 -16.64 -22.73 -23.74
N ASN A 433 -16.13 -23.70 -22.97
CA ASN A 433 -16.87 -24.45 -21.96
C ASN A 433 -16.73 -23.88 -20.53
N SER A 434 -15.93 -22.82 -20.32
CA SER A 434 -15.72 -22.21 -19.00
C SER A 434 -16.39 -20.84 -18.89
N ILE A 435 -17.03 -20.56 -17.74
CA ILE A 435 -17.65 -19.25 -17.47
C ILE A 435 -16.56 -18.28 -17.01
N SER A 436 -16.35 -17.20 -17.75
CA SER A 436 -15.34 -16.18 -17.42
C SER A 436 -15.89 -15.03 -16.56
N ALA A 437 -14.99 -14.26 -15.95
CA ALA A 437 -15.35 -13.05 -15.21
C ALA A 437 -16.06 -12.02 -16.12
N GLY A 438 -15.54 -11.80 -17.33
CA GLY A 438 -16.12 -10.89 -18.32
C GLY A 438 -17.54 -11.28 -18.74
N GLN A 439 -17.80 -12.57 -18.94
CA GLN A 439 -19.16 -13.06 -19.25
C GLN A 439 -20.15 -12.76 -18.13
N LEU A 440 -19.75 -12.96 -16.86
CA LEU A 440 -20.59 -12.65 -15.70
C LEU A 440 -20.85 -11.16 -15.56
N LEU A 441 -19.83 -10.32 -15.78
CA LEU A 441 -19.96 -8.86 -15.75
C LEU A 441 -20.88 -8.37 -16.86
N CYS A 442 -20.72 -8.83 -18.11
CA CYS A 442 -21.64 -8.50 -19.19
C CYS A 442 -23.07 -9.00 -18.94
N GLY A 443 -23.22 -10.22 -18.40
CA GLY A 443 -24.51 -10.77 -18.01
C GLY A 443 -25.20 -9.92 -16.93
N GLY A 444 -24.43 -9.46 -15.93
CA GLY A 444 -24.92 -8.56 -14.89
C GLY A 444 -25.27 -7.16 -15.43
N LEU A 445 -24.43 -6.59 -16.30
CA LEU A 445 -24.59 -5.24 -16.86
C LEU A 445 -25.87 -5.11 -17.70
N PHE A 446 -26.25 -6.18 -18.39
CA PHE A 446 -27.43 -6.24 -19.25
C PHE A 446 -28.58 -7.07 -18.68
N SER A 447 -28.49 -7.48 -17.41
CA SER A 447 -29.56 -8.17 -16.69
C SER A 447 -30.83 -7.31 -16.58
N ALA A 448 -31.97 -7.95 -16.34
CA ALA A 448 -33.22 -7.27 -15.99
C ALA A 448 -33.23 -6.74 -14.55
N ASP A 449 -32.31 -7.19 -13.68
CA ASP A 449 -32.17 -6.77 -12.29
C ASP A 449 -31.27 -5.52 -12.14
N SER A 450 -31.82 -4.44 -11.57
CA SER A 450 -31.11 -3.18 -11.38
C SER A 450 -29.91 -3.28 -10.44
N LEU A 451 -29.97 -4.16 -9.42
CA LEU A 451 -28.85 -4.38 -8.50
C LEU A 451 -27.67 -5.00 -9.25
N SER A 452 -27.93 -6.04 -10.03
CA SER A 452 -26.92 -6.70 -10.86
C SER A 452 -26.30 -5.74 -11.86
N ASN A 453 -27.09 -4.83 -12.46
CA ASN A 453 -26.58 -3.80 -13.36
C ASN A 453 -25.63 -2.85 -12.64
N TRP A 454 -26.01 -2.34 -11.46
CA TRP A 454 -25.19 -1.42 -10.68
C TRP A 454 -23.89 -2.10 -10.22
N CYS A 455 -23.98 -3.30 -9.65
CA CYS A 455 -22.81 -4.07 -9.21
C CYS A 455 -21.83 -4.33 -10.36
N ALA A 456 -22.32 -4.76 -11.52
CA ALA A 456 -21.47 -5.03 -12.67
C ALA A 456 -20.83 -3.76 -13.23
N ALA A 457 -21.56 -2.64 -13.27
CA ALA A 457 -21.03 -1.37 -13.74
C ALA A 457 -19.94 -0.83 -12.80
N VAL A 458 -20.16 -0.88 -11.48
CA VAL A 458 -19.17 -0.48 -10.48
C VAL A 458 -17.96 -1.42 -10.48
N ALA A 459 -18.17 -2.73 -10.58
CA ALA A 459 -17.07 -3.70 -10.69
C ALA A 459 -16.19 -3.43 -11.94
N LEU A 460 -16.80 -3.13 -13.08
CA LEU A 460 -16.06 -2.70 -14.28
C LEU A 460 -15.36 -1.35 -14.09
N ALA A 461 -15.97 -0.39 -13.38
CA ALA A 461 -15.33 0.90 -13.09
C ALA A 461 -14.04 0.71 -12.28
N HIS A 462 -14.04 -0.19 -11.29
CA HIS A 462 -12.85 -0.57 -10.51
C HIS A 462 -11.79 -1.31 -11.35
N ALA A 463 -12.21 -2.04 -12.40
CA ALA A 463 -11.27 -2.64 -13.36
C ALA A 463 -10.57 -1.61 -14.26
N LEU A 464 -11.10 -0.40 -14.36
CA LEU A 464 -10.56 0.70 -15.18
C LEU A 464 -9.90 1.82 -14.36
N GLN A 465 -10.11 1.84 -13.05
CA GLN A 465 -9.64 2.90 -12.18
C GLN A 465 -8.11 3.01 -12.25
N ASP A 466 -7.62 4.23 -12.49
CA ASP A 466 -6.20 4.58 -12.60
C ASP A 466 -5.39 3.70 -13.58
N ASN A 467 -6.05 3.20 -14.63
CA ASN A 467 -5.45 2.31 -15.61
C ASN A 467 -5.82 2.70 -17.06
N LEU A 468 -4.99 3.56 -17.66
CA LEU A 468 -5.19 4.05 -19.03
C LEU A 468 -5.21 2.92 -20.07
N THR A 469 -4.28 1.96 -19.96
CA THR A 469 -4.18 0.83 -20.87
C THR A 469 -5.49 0.05 -20.91
N GLN A 470 -6.07 -0.27 -19.75
CA GLN A 470 -7.33 -1.04 -19.73
C GLN A 470 -8.53 -0.24 -20.20
N LYS A 471 -8.56 1.08 -20.00
CA LYS A 471 -9.58 1.97 -20.60
C LYS A 471 -9.56 1.88 -22.12
N GLU A 472 -8.37 1.90 -22.73
CA GLU A 472 -8.21 1.75 -24.18
C GLU A 472 -8.57 0.34 -24.67
N GLN A 473 -8.12 -0.71 -23.94
CA GLN A 473 -8.44 -2.09 -24.29
C GLN A 473 -9.94 -2.35 -24.28
N LEU A 474 -10.67 -1.83 -23.29
CA LEU A 474 -12.10 -2.05 -23.16
C LEU A 474 -12.90 -1.44 -24.34
N LEU A 475 -12.37 -0.41 -25.02
CA LEU A 475 -13.02 0.19 -26.21
C LEU A 475 -13.12 -0.80 -27.38
N ARG A 476 -12.27 -1.83 -27.39
CA ARG A 476 -12.22 -2.85 -28.43
C ARG A 476 -13.31 -3.92 -28.29
N VAL A 477 -13.99 -3.98 -27.14
CA VAL A 477 -15.03 -4.98 -26.87
C VAL A 477 -16.26 -4.72 -27.73
N GLN A 478 -16.63 -5.73 -28.52
CA GLN A 478 -17.81 -5.71 -29.39
C GLN A 478 -18.84 -6.72 -28.90
N LEU A 479 -20.10 -6.29 -28.81
CA LEU A 479 -21.22 -7.11 -28.41
C LEU A 479 -21.98 -7.61 -29.64
N ALA A 480 -22.32 -8.90 -29.62
CA ALA A 480 -23.18 -9.48 -30.63
C ALA A 480 -24.61 -8.94 -30.49
N THR A 481 -25.16 -8.43 -31.59
CA THR A 481 -26.55 -7.98 -31.68
C THR A 481 -27.43 -9.07 -32.31
N SER A 482 -28.75 -8.83 -32.41
CA SER A 482 -29.65 -9.77 -33.07
C SER A 482 -29.25 -10.02 -34.52
N MET A 483 -29.51 -11.24 -35.01
CA MET A 483 -29.19 -11.67 -36.38
C MET A 483 -29.58 -10.62 -37.42
N GLY A 484 -28.59 -10.07 -38.13
CA GLY A 484 -28.76 -9.06 -39.18
C GLY A 484 -28.42 -7.63 -38.78
N ASN A 485 -28.22 -7.33 -37.49
CA ASN A 485 -27.73 -6.04 -37.03
C ASN A 485 -26.20 -6.03 -36.91
N PRO A 486 -25.54 -4.87 -37.13
CA PRO A 486 -24.09 -4.76 -36.90
C PRO A 486 -23.75 -4.90 -35.41
N PRO A 487 -22.53 -5.34 -35.07
CA PRO A 487 -22.06 -5.36 -33.69
C PRO A 487 -22.05 -3.95 -33.10
N VAL A 488 -22.27 -3.86 -31.79
CA VAL A 488 -22.24 -2.59 -31.04
C VAL A 488 -21.11 -2.64 -30.02
N SER A 489 -20.34 -1.56 -29.90
CA SER A 489 -19.29 -1.50 -28.88
C SER A 489 -19.89 -1.52 -27.48
N LEU A 490 -19.15 -2.04 -26.50
CA LEU A 490 -19.58 -2.04 -25.10
C LEU A 490 -19.87 -0.63 -24.59
N LEU A 491 -18.99 0.33 -24.93
CA LEU A 491 -19.17 1.75 -24.60
C LEU A 491 -20.52 2.27 -25.11
N GLN A 492 -20.82 2.06 -26.39
CA GLN A 492 -22.05 2.56 -26.99
C GLN A 492 -23.29 1.87 -26.43
N GLN A 493 -23.21 0.57 -26.14
CA GLN A 493 -24.34 -0.15 -25.56
C GLN A 493 -24.67 0.34 -24.15
N CYS A 494 -23.67 0.67 -23.33
CA CYS A 494 -23.88 1.32 -22.04
C CYS A 494 -24.61 2.66 -22.20
N THR A 495 -24.23 3.47 -23.19
CA THR A 495 -24.90 4.75 -23.48
C THR A 495 -26.31 4.58 -24.03
N ASN A 496 -26.54 3.59 -24.90
CA ASN A 496 -27.87 3.28 -25.46
C ASN A 496 -28.88 2.94 -24.35
N ILE A 497 -28.45 2.26 -23.29
CA ILE A 497 -29.33 1.91 -22.17
C ILE A 497 -29.78 3.17 -21.40
N LEU A 498 -28.97 4.23 -21.38
CA LEU A 498 -29.34 5.50 -20.75
C LEU A 498 -30.49 6.18 -21.51
N SER A 499 -30.44 6.19 -22.85
CA SER A 499 -31.44 6.84 -23.70
C SER A 499 -32.68 5.98 -23.98
N GLN A 500 -32.55 4.66 -23.89
CA GLN A 500 -33.64 3.70 -24.13
C GLN A 500 -34.26 3.18 -22.82
N GLY A 501 -33.82 3.67 -21.65
CA GLY A 501 -34.21 3.17 -20.33
C GLY A 501 -35.72 3.13 -20.07
N ASP A 502 -36.51 4.01 -20.71
CA ASP A 502 -37.97 3.99 -20.57
C ASP A 502 -38.65 2.85 -21.33
N LYS A 503 -38.04 2.38 -22.42
CA LYS A 503 -38.57 1.32 -23.28
C LYS A 503 -38.22 -0.09 -22.79
N ILE A 504 -37.24 -0.22 -21.90
CA ILE A 504 -36.76 -1.51 -21.37
C ILE A 504 -37.47 -1.79 -20.05
N VAL A 505 -38.23 -2.88 -19.99
CA VAL A 505 -38.86 -3.35 -18.75
C VAL A 505 -37.78 -3.97 -17.85
N ARG A 506 -37.43 -3.26 -16.77
CA ARG A 506 -36.48 -3.73 -15.74
C ARG A 506 -37.20 -3.96 -14.41
N ARG A 507 -36.68 -4.90 -13.62
CA ARG A 507 -37.08 -5.10 -12.23
C ARG A 507 -36.17 -4.27 -11.33
N GLY A 508 -36.78 -3.49 -10.43
CA GLY A 508 -36.07 -2.54 -9.57
C GLY A 508 -35.98 -1.14 -10.17
N SER A 509 -35.11 -0.30 -9.60
CA SER A 509 -35.04 1.12 -9.94
C SER A 509 -34.31 1.34 -11.27
N LYS A 510 -35.00 1.98 -12.23
CA LYS A 510 -34.40 2.44 -13.49
C LYS A 510 -33.31 3.49 -13.25
N VAL A 511 -33.47 4.32 -12.21
CA VAL A 511 -32.47 5.31 -11.79
C VAL A 511 -31.19 4.61 -11.36
N GLN A 512 -31.28 3.56 -10.52
CA GLN A 512 -30.11 2.81 -10.05
C GLN A 512 -29.27 2.24 -11.20
N THR A 513 -29.91 1.68 -12.24
CA THR A 513 -29.19 1.18 -13.42
C THR A 513 -28.43 2.30 -14.13
N ARG A 514 -29.10 3.44 -14.38
CA ARG A 514 -28.50 4.59 -15.06
C ARG A 514 -27.37 5.21 -14.25
N VAL A 515 -27.53 5.30 -12.92
CA VAL A 515 -26.48 5.78 -12.01
C VAL A 515 -25.24 4.90 -12.09
N GLY A 516 -25.39 3.57 -12.01
CA GLY A 516 -24.25 2.64 -12.14
C GLY A 516 -23.52 2.79 -13.48
N LEU A 517 -24.28 2.85 -14.59
CA LEU A 517 -23.71 3.04 -15.93
C LEU A 517 -23.04 4.41 -16.12
N LEU A 518 -23.62 5.48 -15.59
CA LEU A 518 -23.01 6.82 -15.63
C LEU A 518 -21.73 6.88 -14.80
N MET A 519 -21.67 6.23 -13.64
CA MET A 519 -20.42 6.11 -12.88
C MET A 519 -19.34 5.37 -13.69
N LEU A 520 -19.69 4.25 -14.34
CA LEU A 520 -18.78 3.54 -15.24
C LEU A 520 -18.30 4.43 -16.39
N LEU A 521 -19.19 5.12 -17.09
CA LEU A 521 -18.84 6.00 -18.22
C LEU A 521 -17.95 7.17 -17.78
N CYS A 522 -18.28 7.83 -16.68
CA CYS A 522 -17.46 8.91 -16.12
C CYS A 522 -16.05 8.42 -15.76
N THR A 523 -15.93 7.26 -15.10
CA THR A 523 -14.63 6.66 -14.76
C THR A 523 -13.85 6.24 -16.01
N TRP A 524 -14.52 5.67 -17.00
CA TRP A 524 -13.90 5.20 -18.24
C TRP A 524 -13.37 6.35 -19.10
N ILE A 525 -14.14 7.43 -19.25
CA ILE A 525 -13.76 8.57 -20.10
C ILE A 525 -12.77 9.52 -19.41
N SER A 526 -12.82 9.61 -18.07
CA SER A 526 -11.88 10.44 -17.32
C SER A 526 -10.42 10.03 -17.57
N ASN A 527 -9.53 11.02 -17.74
CA ASN A 527 -8.11 10.82 -18.06
C ASN A 527 -7.86 9.93 -19.31
N CYS A 528 -8.81 9.82 -20.25
CA CYS A 528 -8.66 9.00 -21.47
C CYS A 528 -9.23 9.72 -22.72
N PRO A 529 -8.43 10.53 -23.42
CA PRO A 529 -8.87 11.29 -24.60
C PRO A 529 -9.42 10.40 -25.73
N ILE A 530 -8.85 9.22 -25.94
CA ILE A 530 -9.32 8.26 -26.96
C ILE A 530 -10.76 7.79 -26.65
N ALA A 531 -11.07 7.54 -25.38
CA ALA A 531 -12.43 7.20 -24.95
C ALA A 531 -13.40 8.38 -25.14
N VAL A 532 -12.96 9.62 -24.91
CA VAL A 532 -13.72 10.84 -25.23
C VAL A 532 -14.05 10.86 -26.72
N THR A 533 -13.06 10.66 -27.59
CA THR A 533 -13.25 10.66 -29.04
C THR A 533 -14.22 9.59 -29.50
N HIS A 534 -14.09 8.35 -29.01
CA HIS A 534 -15.03 7.27 -29.30
C HIS A 534 -16.46 7.58 -28.84
N PHE A 535 -16.62 8.21 -27.67
CA PHE A 535 -17.93 8.62 -27.15
C PHE A 535 -18.56 9.74 -27.99
N LEU A 536 -17.78 10.76 -28.37
CA LEU A 536 -18.24 11.90 -29.16
C LEU A 536 -18.45 11.57 -30.65
N HIS A 537 -17.83 10.51 -31.15
CA HIS A 537 -17.98 10.08 -32.54
C HIS A 537 -19.43 9.71 -32.88
N ASN A 538 -20.17 9.14 -31.92
CA ASN A 538 -21.60 8.89 -32.13
C ASN A 538 -22.41 10.16 -31.89
N GLN A 539 -23.05 10.63 -32.96
CA GLN A 539 -23.82 11.88 -32.99
C GLN A 539 -25.07 11.89 -32.10
N GLU A 540 -25.55 10.73 -31.62
CA GLU A 540 -26.72 10.65 -30.73
C GLU A 540 -26.38 10.99 -29.27
N ASN A 541 -25.12 10.81 -28.85
CA ASN A 541 -24.73 10.88 -27.45
C ASN A 541 -24.81 12.30 -26.88
N VAL A 542 -24.26 13.31 -27.58
CA VAL A 542 -24.27 14.71 -27.12
C VAL A 542 -25.69 15.30 -27.07
N PRO A 543 -26.54 15.16 -28.11
CA PRO A 543 -27.93 15.58 -28.05
C PRO A 543 -28.69 14.96 -26.86
N PHE A 544 -28.51 13.66 -26.60
CA PHE A 544 -29.10 12.98 -25.46
C PHE A 544 -28.69 13.62 -24.12
N LEU A 545 -27.39 13.80 -23.88
CA LEU A 545 -26.90 14.41 -22.64
C LEU A 545 -27.46 15.83 -22.46
N THR A 546 -27.47 16.61 -23.54
CA THR A 546 -27.93 18.01 -23.47
C THR A 546 -29.43 18.12 -23.21
N ALA A 547 -30.23 17.23 -23.79
CA ALA A 547 -31.66 17.13 -23.51
C ALA A 547 -31.89 16.78 -22.03
N GLN A 548 -31.25 15.73 -21.53
CA GLN A 548 -31.38 15.28 -20.12
C GLN A 548 -31.01 16.36 -19.11
N ILE A 549 -29.94 17.13 -19.37
CA ILE A 549 -29.51 18.22 -18.46
C ILE A 549 -30.47 19.42 -18.54
N SER A 550 -31.01 19.72 -19.73
CA SER A 550 -31.90 20.88 -19.94
C SER A 550 -33.33 20.70 -19.45
N GLU A 551 -33.82 19.45 -19.37
CA GLU A 551 -35.19 19.15 -18.95
C GLU A 551 -35.42 19.45 -17.46
N ASN A 552 -36.60 19.94 -17.11
CA ASN A 552 -37.01 20.09 -15.71
C ASN A 552 -37.66 18.78 -15.23
N LEU A 553 -36.82 17.82 -14.85
CA LEU A 553 -37.25 16.51 -14.34
C LEU A 553 -37.53 16.56 -12.83
N GLY A 554 -38.23 15.54 -12.33
CA GLY A 554 -38.55 15.39 -10.90
C GLY A 554 -37.31 15.17 -10.02
N GLU A 555 -37.51 15.19 -8.70
CA GLU A 555 -36.40 15.08 -7.73
C GLU A 555 -35.60 13.77 -7.89
N ASP A 556 -36.29 12.66 -8.19
CA ASP A 556 -35.70 11.33 -8.38
C ASP A 556 -34.71 11.25 -9.57
N GLU A 557 -34.84 12.16 -10.55
CA GLU A 557 -33.97 12.21 -11.73
C GLU A 557 -32.81 13.20 -11.57
N ARG A 558 -32.82 14.06 -10.55
CA ARG A 558 -31.77 15.09 -10.35
C ARG A 558 -30.37 14.49 -10.30
N LEU A 559 -30.21 13.33 -9.67
CA LEU A 559 -28.93 12.63 -9.62
C LEU A 559 -28.45 12.23 -11.02
N VAL A 560 -29.34 11.66 -11.84
CA VAL A 560 -29.04 11.28 -13.23
C VAL A 560 -28.66 12.51 -14.04
N GLN A 561 -29.37 13.64 -13.88
CA GLN A 561 -29.04 14.90 -14.53
C GLN A 561 -27.65 15.42 -14.15
N GLY A 562 -27.32 15.39 -12.86
CA GLY A 562 -26.01 15.81 -12.37
C GLY A 562 -24.88 14.92 -12.91
N LEU A 563 -25.11 13.60 -12.99
CA LEU A 563 -24.16 12.66 -13.58
C LEU A 563 -24.01 12.84 -15.10
N CYS A 564 -25.08 13.17 -15.82
CA CYS A 564 -25.02 13.55 -17.23
C CYS A 564 -24.22 14.85 -17.44
N ALA A 565 -24.40 15.85 -16.56
CA ALA A 565 -23.62 17.08 -16.56
C ALA A 565 -22.14 16.79 -16.30
N LEU A 566 -21.83 15.93 -15.33
CA LEU A 566 -20.46 15.47 -15.07
C LEU A 566 -19.85 14.80 -16.29
N LEU A 567 -20.55 13.86 -16.93
CA LEU A 567 -20.07 13.14 -18.12
C LEU A 567 -19.78 14.11 -19.29
N LEU A 568 -20.68 15.06 -19.56
CA LEU A 568 -20.46 16.09 -20.58
C LEU A 568 -19.27 16.99 -20.21
N GLY A 569 -19.14 17.34 -18.94
CA GLY A 569 -18.00 18.11 -18.42
C GLY A 569 -16.66 17.40 -18.58
N ILE A 570 -16.61 16.09 -18.31
CA ILE A 570 -15.44 15.22 -18.55
C ILE A 570 -15.09 15.20 -20.04
N CYS A 571 -16.08 15.08 -20.92
CA CYS A 571 -15.87 15.11 -22.38
C CYS A 571 -15.33 16.46 -22.88
N ILE A 572 -15.54 17.57 -22.17
CA ILE A 572 -14.95 18.87 -22.48
C ILE A 572 -13.52 18.94 -21.92
N TYR A 573 -13.34 18.57 -20.66
CA TYR A 573 -12.07 18.72 -19.95
C TYR A 573 -10.96 17.86 -20.58
N TYR A 574 -11.25 16.59 -20.86
CA TYR A 574 -10.30 15.63 -21.44
C TYR A 574 -10.35 15.53 -22.98
N ASN A 575 -11.06 16.44 -23.65
CA ASN A 575 -11.05 16.49 -25.11
C ASN A 575 -9.65 16.88 -25.63
N ASP A 576 -9.18 16.23 -26.68
CA ASP A 576 -7.93 16.56 -27.38
C ASP A 576 -8.15 17.38 -28.66
N ASN A 577 -9.40 17.78 -28.95
CA ASN A 577 -9.84 18.46 -30.16
C ASN A 577 -9.59 17.68 -31.46
N SER A 578 -9.35 16.37 -31.38
CA SER A 578 -9.13 15.51 -32.57
C SER A 578 -10.39 15.37 -33.44
N LEU A 579 -11.58 15.48 -32.85
CA LEU A 579 -12.86 15.36 -33.56
C LEU A 579 -13.43 16.74 -33.91
N GLU A 580 -13.35 17.12 -35.19
CA GLU A 580 -13.77 18.45 -35.67
C GLU A 580 -15.23 18.80 -35.33
N ASN A 581 -16.13 17.81 -35.31
CA ASN A 581 -17.55 18.03 -35.06
C ASN A 581 -17.86 18.41 -33.60
N TYR A 582 -17.02 18.01 -32.64
CA TYR A 582 -17.22 18.22 -31.21
C TYR A 582 -15.91 18.64 -30.52
N THR A 583 -15.34 19.77 -30.93
CA THR A 583 -14.23 20.42 -30.21
C THR A 583 -14.71 20.99 -28.88
N LYS A 584 -13.76 21.29 -27.96
CA LYS A 584 -14.06 21.92 -26.65
C LYS A 584 -14.96 23.14 -26.79
N GLU A 585 -14.59 24.04 -27.69
CA GLU A 585 -15.33 25.28 -27.93
C GLU A 585 -16.76 25.02 -28.43
N LYS A 586 -16.93 24.08 -29.37
CA LYS A 586 -18.27 23.72 -29.88
C LYS A 586 -19.16 23.15 -28.77
N LEU A 587 -18.61 22.31 -27.89
CA LEU A 587 -19.34 21.74 -26.75
C LEU A 587 -19.72 22.81 -25.72
N LYS A 588 -18.82 23.75 -25.40
CA LYS A 588 -19.12 24.89 -24.52
C LYS A 588 -20.21 25.80 -25.07
N GLN A 589 -20.13 26.15 -26.34
CA GLN A 589 -21.18 26.94 -27.01
C GLN A 589 -22.51 26.20 -27.01
N LEU A 590 -22.50 24.88 -27.11
CA LEU A 590 -23.70 24.06 -27.02
C LEU A 590 -24.31 24.14 -25.62
N ILE A 591 -23.51 24.01 -24.56
CA ILE A 591 -23.95 24.23 -23.17
C ILE A 591 -24.56 25.62 -23.01
N GLU A 592 -23.87 26.66 -23.48
CA GLU A 592 -24.32 28.05 -23.35
C GLU A 592 -25.67 28.28 -24.04
N LYS A 593 -25.86 27.73 -25.25
CA LYS A 593 -27.09 27.92 -26.04
C LYS A 593 -28.27 27.04 -25.63
N ARG A 594 -28.02 25.81 -25.16
CA ARG A 594 -29.07 24.81 -24.88
C ARG A 594 -29.46 24.72 -23.41
N ILE A 595 -28.52 24.97 -22.50
CA ILE A 595 -28.69 24.71 -21.06
C ILE A 595 -28.50 26.01 -20.25
N GLY A 596 -27.48 26.80 -20.61
CA GLY A 596 -26.95 27.91 -19.81
C GLY A 596 -25.82 27.44 -18.88
N LYS A 597 -24.70 28.19 -18.83
CA LYS A 597 -23.51 27.81 -18.04
C LYS A 597 -23.79 27.70 -16.54
N GLU A 598 -24.58 28.62 -15.99
CA GLU A 598 -24.98 28.61 -14.58
C GLU A 598 -25.86 27.40 -14.25
N ASN A 599 -26.88 27.13 -15.07
CA ASN A 599 -27.76 25.98 -14.90
C ASN A 599 -26.98 24.66 -15.03
N PHE A 600 -26.02 24.57 -15.96
CA PHE A 600 -25.14 23.40 -16.07
C PHE A 600 -24.36 23.13 -14.76
N VAL A 601 -23.78 24.17 -14.15
CA VAL A 601 -23.04 24.03 -12.89
C VAL A 601 -23.97 23.75 -11.71
N GLU A 602 -25.17 24.32 -11.69
CA GLU A 602 -26.20 23.96 -10.72
C GLU A 602 -26.53 22.46 -10.80
N LYS A 603 -26.80 21.94 -12.00
CA LYS A 603 -27.06 20.50 -12.20
C LYS A 603 -25.87 19.64 -11.80
N LEU A 604 -24.64 20.03 -12.16
CA LEU A 604 -23.43 19.33 -11.77
C LEU A 604 -23.33 19.18 -10.23
N SER A 605 -23.69 20.24 -9.49
CA SER A 605 -23.66 20.23 -8.03
C SER A 605 -24.68 19.29 -7.37
N PHE A 606 -25.66 18.77 -8.11
CA PHE A 606 -26.65 17.82 -7.58
C PHE A 606 -26.00 16.51 -7.11
N VAL A 607 -24.86 16.13 -7.71
CA VAL A 607 -24.15 14.89 -7.33
C VAL A 607 -23.61 15.00 -5.89
N ALA A 608 -22.84 16.05 -5.60
CA ALA A 608 -22.24 16.26 -4.28
C ALA A 608 -23.25 16.64 -3.18
N LYS A 609 -24.39 17.23 -3.57
CA LYS A 609 -25.48 17.63 -2.66
C LYS A 609 -26.46 16.50 -2.31
N HIS A 610 -26.37 15.35 -2.98
CA HIS A 610 -27.26 14.23 -2.73
C HIS A 610 -27.07 13.68 -1.31
N GLU A 611 -28.16 13.36 -0.60
CA GLU A 611 -28.15 12.90 0.80
C GLU A 611 -27.20 11.71 1.08
N LEU A 612 -27.13 10.76 0.14
CA LEU A 612 -26.27 9.58 0.24
C LEU A 612 -24.78 9.82 -0.10
N TYR A 613 -24.42 10.98 -0.69
CA TYR A 613 -23.05 11.24 -1.14
C TYR A 613 -22.05 11.29 0.03
N SER A 614 -22.36 12.05 1.08
CA SER A 614 -21.48 12.19 2.25
C SER A 614 -21.22 10.86 2.95
N ARG A 615 -22.21 9.97 2.99
CA ARG A 615 -22.06 8.63 3.56
C ARG A 615 -21.12 7.75 2.73
N ALA A 616 -21.29 7.74 1.41
CA ALA A 616 -20.44 6.96 0.51
C ALA A 616 -18.97 7.46 0.51
N ALA A 617 -18.75 8.76 0.71
CA ALA A 617 -17.42 9.34 0.76
C ALA A 617 -16.60 8.95 2.01
N GLN A 618 -17.22 8.46 3.09
CA GLN A 618 -16.53 8.20 4.35
C GLN A 618 -15.67 6.95 4.37
N LYS A 619 -16.16 5.84 3.81
CA LYS A 619 -15.50 4.52 3.92
C LYS A 619 -15.63 3.72 2.61
N PRO A 620 -14.62 2.91 2.26
CA PRO A 620 -14.67 2.07 1.06
C PRO A 620 -15.74 0.97 1.09
N GLN A 621 -16.12 0.47 2.27
CA GLN A 621 -17.07 -0.65 2.38
C GLN A 621 -18.49 -0.22 1.95
N PRO A 622 -19.13 -0.94 1.01
CA PRO A 622 -20.49 -0.66 0.54
C PRO A 622 -21.55 -1.12 1.57
N VAL A 623 -21.75 -0.34 2.63
CA VAL A 623 -22.74 -0.62 3.68
C VAL A 623 -24.01 0.20 3.43
N PHE A 624 -24.97 -0.41 2.74
CA PHE A 624 -26.28 0.16 2.45
C PHE A 624 -27.36 -0.48 3.35
N PRO A 625 -28.26 0.32 3.97
CA PRO A 625 -29.38 -0.20 4.76
C PRO A 625 -30.40 -1.01 3.94
N SER A 626 -30.62 -0.61 2.69
CA SER A 626 -31.57 -1.25 1.78
C SER A 626 -31.07 -1.17 0.32
N PRO A 627 -31.57 -2.04 -0.58
CA PRO A 627 -31.21 -2.03 -2.00
C PRO A 627 -31.43 -0.70 -2.72
N GLU A 628 -32.40 0.09 -2.29
CA GLU A 628 -32.75 1.39 -2.90
C GLU A 628 -31.69 2.46 -2.65
N GLN A 629 -30.91 2.33 -1.57
CA GLN A 629 -29.85 3.28 -1.20
C GLN A 629 -28.49 2.94 -1.85
N MET A 630 -28.39 1.86 -2.62
CA MET A 630 -27.19 1.50 -3.38
C MET A 630 -27.11 2.35 -4.65
N LEU A 631 -26.62 3.58 -4.48
CA LEU A 631 -26.49 4.57 -5.57
C LEU A 631 -25.04 4.99 -5.81
N PHE A 632 -24.27 5.30 -4.75
CA PHE A 632 -22.89 5.80 -4.87
C PHE A 632 -21.84 4.76 -4.53
N ASP A 633 -20.78 4.73 -5.32
CA ASP A 633 -19.52 4.04 -5.00
C ASP A 633 -18.52 4.99 -4.34
N HIS A 634 -17.72 4.47 -3.40
CA HIS A 634 -16.74 5.27 -2.65
C HIS A 634 -15.68 5.92 -3.54
N GLU A 635 -15.07 5.15 -4.46
CA GLU A 635 -14.01 5.67 -5.33
C GLU A 635 -14.58 6.68 -6.34
N PHE A 636 -15.83 6.49 -6.78
CA PHE A 636 -16.53 7.48 -7.60
C PHE A 636 -16.73 8.82 -6.89
N THR A 637 -17.00 8.85 -5.58
CA THR A 637 -17.09 10.14 -4.85
C THR A 637 -15.77 10.91 -4.86
N LYS A 638 -14.62 10.23 -4.90
CA LYS A 638 -13.31 10.88 -5.05
C LYS A 638 -13.16 11.50 -6.43
N LEU A 639 -13.56 10.78 -7.48
CA LEU A 639 -13.58 11.29 -8.86
C LEU A 639 -14.41 12.57 -8.97
N VAL A 640 -15.62 12.58 -8.39
CA VAL A 640 -16.49 13.78 -8.38
C VAL A 640 -15.79 14.95 -7.69
N LYS A 641 -15.24 14.72 -6.48
CA LYS A 641 -14.54 15.74 -5.71
C LYS A 641 -13.33 16.33 -6.45
N GLU A 642 -12.60 15.51 -7.19
CA GLU A 642 -11.46 15.93 -8.01
C GLU A 642 -11.91 16.77 -9.23
N LEU A 643 -12.96 16.32 -9.92
CA LEU A 643 -13.32 16.86 -11.23
C LEU A 643 -14.31 18.04 -11.18
N GLU A 644 -15.18 18.12 -10.17
CA GLU A 644 -16.26 19.12 -10.11
C GLU A 644 -15.71 20.56 -10.20
N GLY A 645 -14.66 20.87 -9.45
CA GLY A 645 -14.04 22.20 -9.43
C GLY A 645 -13.32 22.55 -10.73
N VAL A 646 -12.58 21.60 -11.31
CA VAL A 646 -11.83 21.84 -12.57
C VAL A 646 -12.75 21.92 -13.78
N ILE A 647 -13.83 21.12 -13.83
CA ILE A 647 -14.86 21.17 -14.88
C ILE A 647 -15.61 22.50 -14.80
N THR A 648 -16.00 22.94 -13.60
CA THR A 648 -16.69 24.22 -13.39
C THR A 648 -15.88 25.38 -13.96
N LYS A 649 -14.57 25.41 -13.70
CA LYS A 649 -13.64 26.39 -14.27
C LYS A 649 -13.54 26.24 -15.78
N ALA A 650 -13.37 25.03 -16.30
CA ALA A 650 -13.23 24.77 -17.73
C ALA A 650 -14.44 25.25 -18.54
N VAL A 651 -15.66 25.06 -18.04
CA VAL A 651 -16.89 25.50 -18.75
C VAL A 651 -17.06 27.03 -18.76
N HIS A 652 -16.58 27.72 -17.72
CA HIS A 652 -16.65 29.19 -17.62
C HIS A 652 -15.54 29.92 -18.36
N LYS A 653 -14.38 29.28 -18.57
CA LYS A 653 -13.23 29.86 -19.28
C LYS A 653 -13.60 30.33 -20.68
N SER A 654 -13.14 31.54 -21.02
CA SER A 654 -13.33 32.15 -22.34
C SER A 654 -12.34 31.60 -23.37
N SER A 655 -12.68 31.72 -24.66
CA SER A 655 -11.82 31.23 -25.77
C SER A 655 -10.45 31.91 -25.81
N GLU A 656 -10.33 33.15 -25.31
CA GLU A 656 -9.06 33.89 -25.25
C GLU A 656 -8.13 33.38 -24.14
N GLU A 657 -8.70 32.98 -23.01
CA GLU A 657 -7.97 32.38 -21.89
C GLU A 657 -7.48 30.97 -22.24
N GLU A 658 -8.27 30.18 -22.97
CA GLU A 658 -7.87 28.84 -23.41
C GLU A 658 -6.75 28.86 -24.43
N LYS A 659 -6.76 29.80 -25.39
CA LYS A 659 -5.64 29.92 -26.35
C LYS A 659 -4.33 30.24 -25.65
N LYS A 660 -4.37 31.11 -24.63
CA LYS A 660 -3.20 31.44 -23.80
C LYS A 660 -2.73 30.23 -22.99
N GLU A 661 -3.64 29.46 -22.39
CA GLU A 661 -3.27 28.24 -21.65
C GLU A 661 -2.78 27.11 -22.57
N GLU A 662 -3.35 26.92 -23.77
CA GLU A 662 -2.86 25.94 -24.74
C GLU A 662 -1.47 26.32 -25.26
N GLU A 663 -1.20 27.61 -25.43
CA GLU A 663 0.13 28.13 -25.76
C GLU A 663 1.12 27.87 -24.62
N VAL A 664 0.75 28.21 -23.39
CA VAL A 664 1.55 27.92 -22.18
C VAL A 664 1.76 26.43 -21.97
N LYS A 665 0.74 25.59 -22.22
CA LYS A 665 0.84 24.13 -22.09
C LYS A 665 1.75 23.52 -23.15
N LYS A 666 1.71 24.02 -24.40
CA LYS A 666 2.65 23.60 -25.44
C LYS A 666 4.09 23.94 -25.07
N THR A 667 4.32 25.13 -24.50
CA THR A 667 5.64 25.52 -23.99
C THR A 667 6.09 24.62 -22.84
N LEU A 668 5.19 24.31 -21.89
CA LEU A 668 5.46 23.39 -20.79
C LEU A 668 5.70 21.94 -21.23
N GLU A 669 4.92 21.42 -22.19
CA GLU A 669 5.11 20.08 -22.76
C GLU A 669 6.43 19.98 -23.55
N GLN A 670 6.85 21.07 -24.22
CA GLN A 670 8.18 21.16 -24.80
C GLN A 670 9.26 21.10 -23.72
N HIS A 671 9.10 21.82 -22.61
CA HIS A 671 10.00 21.72 -21.46
C HIS A 671 10.02 20.32 -20.82
N ASP A 672 8.87 19.68 -20.64
CA ASP A 672 8.77 18.33 -20.06
C ASP A 672 9.37 17.25 -20.96
N ASN A 673 9.22 17.38 -22.28
CA ASN A 673 9.88 16.49 -23.24
C ASN A 673 11.41 16.61 -23.15
N ILE A 674 11.93 17.84 -23.03
CA ILE A 674 13.36 18.09 -22.81
C ILE A 674 13.81 17.46 -21.49
N VAL A 675 13.06 17.66 -20.40
CA VAL A 675 13.37 17.08 -19.08
C VAL A 675 13.32 15.54 -19.11
N THR A 676 12.40 14.95 -19.88
CA THR A 676 12.28 13.50 -20.02
C THR A 676 13.48 12.92 -20.77
N GLN A 677 13.94 13.59 -21.83
CA GLN A 677 15.17 13.22 -22.54
C GLN A 677 16.39 13.29 -21.62
N TYR A 678 16.50 14.33 -20.76
CA TYR A 678 17.56 14.39 -19.76
C TYR A 678 17.47 13.27 -18.72
N LYS A 679 16.26 12.90 -18.26
CA LYS A 679 16.07 11.80 -17.31
C LYS A 679 16.41 10.44 -17.92
N GLU A 680 16.08 10.21 -19.19
CA GLU A 680 16.46 8.99 -19.90
C GLU A 680 17.97 8.91 -20.08
N LEU A 681 18.62 10.02 -20.46
CA LEU A 681 20.07 10.11 -20.54
C LEU A 681 20.74 9.82 -19.19
N ILE A 682 20.22 10.37 -18.10
CA ILE A 682 20.72 10.11 -16.74
C ILE A 682 20.54 8.64 -16.37
N ARG A 683 19.40 8.00 -16.70
CA ARG A 683 19.20 6.56 -16.44
C ARG A 683 20.15 5.68 -17.23
N GLU A 684 20.41 6.04 -18.48
CA GLU A 684 21.35 5.31 -19.33
C GLU A 684 22.78 5.46 -18.80
N GLN A 685 23.16 6.67 -18.36
CA GLN A 685 24.42 6.92 -17.67
C GLN A 685 24.52 6.16 -16.34
N ASP A 686 23.46 6.14 -15.53
CA ASP A 686 23.43 5.38 -14.27
C ASP A 686 23.56 3.87 -14.50
N ALA A 687 22.90 3.33 -15.55
CA ALA A 687 23.03 1.93 -15.94
C ALA A 687 24.46 1.59 -16.38
N GLN A 688 25.09 2.46 -17.18
CA GLN A 688 26.49 2.30 -17.57
C GLN A 688 27.44 2.40 -16.36
N ILE A 689 27.21 3.34 -15.45
CA ILE A 689 27.98 3.48 -14.20
C ILE A 689 27.83 2.23 -13.35
N GLN A 690 26.64 1.65 -13.26
CA GLN A 690 26.40 0.42 -12.50
C GLN A 690 27.11 -0.78 -13.13
N GLU A 691 27.05 -0.93 -14.46
CA GLU A 691 27.78 -1.98 -15.18
C GLU A 691 29.30 -1.84 -15.01
N LEU A 692 29.82 -0.60 -15.06
CA LEU A 692 31.23 -0.31 -14.81
C LEU A 692 31.61 -0.64 -13.36
N LYS A 693 30.77 -0.30 -12.38
CA LYS A 693 30.99 -0.65 -10.97
C LYS A 693 31.01 -2.17 -10.76
N GLU A 694 30.09 -2.90 -11.37
CA GLU A 694 30.07 -4.37 -11.32
C GLU A 694 31.32 -4.99 -11.94
N LYS A 695 31.78 -4.46 -13.09
CA LYS A 695 33.06 -4.85 -13.71
C LYS A 695 34.25 -4.56 -12.82
N VAL A 696 34.30 -3.41 -12.15
CA VAL A 696 35.37 -3.06 -11.20
C VAL A 696 35.39 -4.01 -10.00
N VAL A 697 34.23 -4.32 -9.42
CA VAL A 697 34.12 -5.28 -8.31
C VAL A 697 34.56 -6.68 -8.74
N SER A 698 34.13 -7.13 -9.93
CA SER A 698 34.54 -8.42 -10.48
C SER A 698 36.06 -8.49 -10.69
N MET A 699 36.65 -7.47 -11.33
CA MET A 699 38.10 -7.43 -11.53
C MET A 699 38.88 -7.32 -10.22
N SER A 700 38.37 -6.58 -9.24
CA SER A 700 38.97 -6.49 -7.90
C SER A 700 38.98 -7.84 -7.20
N SER A 701 37.87 -8.57 -7.22
CA SER A 701 37.78 -9.92 -6.63
C SER A 701 38.72 -10.91 -7.33
N GLN A 702 38.84 -10.82 -8.65
CA GLN A 702 39.75 -11.65 -9.43
C GLN A 702 41.21 -11.33 -9.09
N ASN A 703 41.53 -10.06 -8.87
CA ASN A 703 42.87 -9.63 -8.47
C ASN A 703 43.22 -10.10 -7.05
N GLU A 704 42.27 -10.02 -6.11
CA GLU A 704 42.45 -10.58 -4.75
C GLU A 704 42.68 -12.09 -4.78
N GLN A 705 41.93 -12.84 -5.61
CA GLN A 705 42.15 -14.28 -5.79
C GLN A 705 43.52 -14.60 -6.38
N LEU A 706 43.96 -13.85 -7.40
CA LEU A 706 45.29 -14.01 -7.98
C LEU A 706 46.38 -13.70 -6.94
N GLN A 707 46.21 -12.64 -6.15
CA GLN A 707 47.15 -12.26 -5.11
C GLN A 707 47.22 -13.30 -3.97
N ALA A 708 46.09 -13.90 -3.60
CA ALA A 708 46.06 -15.03 -2.67
C ALA A 708 46.79 -16.26 -3.24
N THR A 709 46.60 -16.55 -4.53
CA THR A 709 47.27 -17.68 -5.21
C THR A 709 48.78 -17.47 -5.29
N VAL A 710 49.23 -16.25 -5.62
CA VAL A 710 50.65 -15.87 -5.61
C VAL A 710 51.24 -16.02 -4.21
N THR A 711 50.53 -15.60 -3.17
CA THR A 711 50.96 -15.73 -1.78
C THR A 711 51.08 -17.20 -1.36
N GLN A 712 50.13 -18.04 -1.79
CA GLN A 712 50.17 -19.48 -1.57
C GLN A 712 51.36 -20.13 -2.28
N GLN A 713 51.61 -19.78 -3.55
CA GLN A 713 52.76 -20.27 -4.30
C GLN A 713 54.10 -19.84 -3.68
N LEU A 714 54.21 -18.58 -3.22
CA LEU A 714 55.39 -18.11 -2.48
C LEU A 714 55.61 -18.91 -1.19
N SER A 715 54.54 -19.26 -0.47
CA SER A 715 54.64 -20.11 0.73
C SER A 715 55.11 -21.53 0.40
N GLN A 716 54.64 -22.11 -0.71
CA GLN A 716 55.07 -23.43 -1.19
C GLN A 716 56.53 -23.42 -1.63
N ILE A 717 56.97 -22.38 -2.35
CA ILE A 717 58.38 -22.19 -2.73
C ILE A 717 59.25 -22.10 -1.48
N GLN A 718 58.79 -21.38 -0.44
CA GLN A 718 59.51 -21.29 0.83
C GLN A 718 59.59 -22.65 1.54
N GLN A 719 58.48 -23.39 1.61
CA GLN A 719 58.48 -24.75 2.16
C GLN A 719 59.40 -25.71 1.40
N HIS A 720 59.43 -25.62 0.07
CA HIS A 720 60.33 -26.43 -0.76
C HIS A 720 61.79 -26.03 -0.54
N LYS A 721 62.09 -24.73 -0.37
CA LYS A 721 63.41 -24.24 0.04
C LYS A 721 63.82 -24.79 1.41
N ASP A 722 62.91 -24.81 2.37
CA ASP A 722 63.19 -25.33 3.71
C ASP A 722 63.37 -26.85 3.70
N GLN A 723 62.57 -27.58 2.91
CA GLN A 723 62.75 -29.02 2.68
C GLN A 723 64.07 -29.33 1.98
N TYR A 724 64.47 -28.52 0.99
CA TYR A 724 65.76 -28.63 0.32
C TYR A 724 66.91 -28.38 1.31
N ASN A 725 66.80 -27.37 2.17
CA ASN A 725 67.78 -27.10 3.22
C ASN A 725 67.86 -28.25 4.25
N ILE A 726 66.72 -28.85 4.62
CA ILE A 726 66.66 -30.02 5.50
C ILE A 726 67.26 -31.26 4.84
N LEU A 727 67.00 -31.51 3.56
CA LEU A 727 67.62 -32.61 2.80
C LEU A 727 69.13 -32.41 2.69
N LYS A 728 69.59 -31.18 2.43
CA LYS A 728 71.02 -30.83 2.41
C LYS A 728 71.69 -31.07 3.77
N LEU A 729 70.99 -30.76 4.87
CA LEU A 729 71.45 -31.05 6.23
C LEU A 729 71.44 -32.54 6.59
N LYS A 730 70.51 -33.33 6.03
CA LYS A 730 70.48 -34.80 6.18
C LYS A 730 71.60 -35.49 5.38
N LEU A 731 71.86 -35.07 4.13
CA LEU A 731 73.04 -35.53 3.38
C LEU A 731 74.36 -35.10 4.02
N GLY A 732 74.36 -34.02 4.80
CA GLY A 732 75.52 -33.57 5.58
C GLY A 732 75.76 -34.35 6.89
N LYS A 733 74.78 -35.14 7.38
CA LYS A 733 74.85 -35.83 8.68
C LYS A 733 75.00 -37.35 8.60
N ASP A 734 74.74 -37.98 7.46
CA ASP A 734 74.98 -39.43 7.26
C ASP A 734 76.42 -39.77 6.82
N ASN A 735 77.36 -38.80 6.88
CA ASN A 735 78.74 -38.99 6.45
C ASN A 735 79.79 -38.99 7.58
N GLN A 736 79.38 -39.19 8.83
CA GLN A 736 80.32 -39.47 9.92
C GLN A 736 79.88 -40.66 10.77
N SER A 737 80.66 -41.74 10.64
CA SER A 737 80.67 -43.06 11.31
C SER A 737 79.91 -44.18 10.56
N ASN A 738 80.52 -45.25 10.02
CA ASN A 738 81.90 -45.75 10.12
C ASN A 738 82.12 -46.88 9.07
N SER A 739 82.99 -46.69 8.08
CA SER A 739 83.95 -47.73 7.61
C SER A 739 84.92 -47.15 6.56
N GLN A 740 86.22 -47.30 6.84
CA GLN A 740 87.32 -47.05 5.91
C GLN A 740 87.31 -48.15 4.84
N GLY A 741 87.21 -47.80 3.55
CA GLY A 741 87.25 -48.80 2.49
C GLY A 741 86.82 -48.27 1.13
N ASP A 742 87.83 -47.87 0.35
CA ASP A 742 88.07 -48.04 -1.10
C ASP A 742 86.94 -47.89 -2.15
N GLY A 743 87.29 -47.20 -3.26
CA GLY A 743 86.55 -47.28 -4.53
C GLY A 743 86.16 -45.96 -5.20
N SER A 744 87.12 -45.21 -5.73
CA SER A 744 86.90 -44.00 -6.52
C SER A 744 86.72 -44.29 -8.02
N GLN A 745 85.51 -44.04 -8.55
CA GLN A 745 85.25 -43.77 -9.96
C GLN A 745 84.25 -42.61 -10.10
N VAL A 746 84.72 -41.50 -10.68
CA VAL A 746 83.92 -40.33 -11.09
C VAL A 746 84.27 -40.04 -12.55
N ASN A 747 83.28 -40.17 -13.45
CA ASN A 747 82.98 -39.27 -14.58
C ASN A 747 82.19 -40.00 -15.68
N GLY A 748 81.01 -39.47 -16.02
CA GLY A 748 80.28 -39.87 -17.24
C GLY A 748 78.85 -39.39 -17.39
N LEU A 749 78.13 -39.03 -16.31
CA LEU A 749 76.67 -38.80 -16.37
C LEU A 749 76.20 -37.37 -16.03
N GLN A 750 77.11 -36.40 -15.84
CA GLN A 750 76.76 -35.01 -15.47
C GLN A 750 76.70 -34.03 -16.67
N THR A 751 76.78 -34.50 -17.92
CA THR A 751 76.89 -33.61 -19.09
C THR A 751 75.57 -33.43 -19.86
N GLU A 752 74.62 -34.37 -19.76
CA GLU A 752 73.30 -34.30 -20.41
C GLU A 752 72.25 -33.50 -19.61
N GLU A 753 72.25 -33.61 -18.28
CA GLU A 753 71.33 -32.79 -17.45
C GLU A 753 71.76 -31.31 -17.42
N LEU A 754 73.06 -31.02 -17.48
CA LEU A 754 73.59 -29.66 -17.55
C LEU A 754 73.38 -28.98 -18.92
N THR A 755 73.15 -29.75 -19.98
CA THR A 755 72.81 -29.21 -21.31
C THR A 755 71.31 -28.95 -21.42
N GLN A 756 70.46 -29.84 -20.89
CA GLN A 756 69.01 -29.61 -20.81
C GLN A 756 68.65 -28.43 -19.91
N LEU A 757 69.28 -28.29 -18.73
CA LEU A 757 69.08 -27.10 -17.88
C LEU A 757 69.62 -25.81 -18.52
N ARG A 758 70.62 -25.89 -19.40
CA ARG A 758 71.13 -24.71 -20.11
C ARG A 758 70.17 -24.28 -21.23
N GLU A 759 69.61 -25.23 -21.97
CA GLU A 759 68.58 -24.95 -22.98
C GLU A 759 67.30 -24.40 -22.34
N GLU A 760 66.86 -24.95 -21.21
CA GLU A 760 65.67 -24.46 -20.48
C GLU A 760 65.88 -23.05 -19.90
N VAL A 761 67.09 -22.74 -19.42
CA VAL A 761 67.45 -21.39 -18.99
C VAL A 761 67.54 -20.43 -20.19
N GLU A 762 67.98 -20.86 -21.36
CA GLU A 762 68.07 -20.02 -22.56
C GLU A 762 66.69 -19.77 -23.20
N GLU A 763 65.78 -20.76 -23.12
CA GLU A 763 64.35 -20.64 -23.47
C GLU A 763 63.64 -19.65 -22.54
N LEU A 764 63.88 -19.75 -21.22
CA LEU A 764 63.35 -18.81 -20.23
C LEU A 764 63.92 -17.40 -20.41
N HIS A 765 65.19 -17.24 -20.78
CA HIS A 765 65.76 -15.93 -21.11
C HIS A 765 65.15 -15.34 -22.38
N LYS A 766 64.86 -16.15 -23.41
CA LYS A 766 64.13 -15.69 -24.61
C LYS A 766 62.71 -15.26 -24.28
N GLN A 767 62.00 -16.01 -23.44
CA GLN A 767 60.66 -15.64 -22.99
C GLN A 767 60.68 -14.38 -22.13
N HIS A 768 61.66 -14.24 -21.24
CA HIS A 768 61.81 -13.03 -20.42
C HIS A 768 62.21 -11.82 -21.27
N ALA A 769 63.05 -11.99 -22.30
CA ALA A 769 63.37 -10.93 -23.25
C ALA A 769 62.14 -10.53 -24.07
N LEU A 770 61.34 -11.49 -24.54
CA LEU A 770 60.09 -11.23 -25.27
C LEU A 770 59.07 -10.50 -24.38
N LEU A 771 58.90 -10.94 -23.13
CA LEU A 771 58.02 -10.27 -22.17
C LEU A 771 58.52 -8.89 -21.80
N GLN A 772 59.84 -8.68 -21.73
CA GLN A 772 60.46 -7.38 -21.45
C GLN A 772 60.37 -6.44 -22.66
N THR A 773 60.43 -6.96 -23.90
CA THR A 773 60.12 -6.19 -25.12
C THR A 773 58.64 -5.84 -25.15
N GLN A 774 57.74 -6.77 -24.82
CA GLN A 774 56.29 -6.50 -24.74
C GLN A 774 55.93 -5.51 -23.61
N LEU A 775 56.64 -5.53 -22.49
CA LEU A 775 56.52 -4.52 -21.44
C LEU A 775 57.06 -3.18 -21.90
N GLY A 776 58.21 -3.15 -22.58
CA GLY A 776 58.75 -1.93 -23.18
C GLY A 776 57.85 -1.32 -24.26
N ASP A 777 57.21 -2.15 -25.09
CA ASP A 777 56.23 -1.72 -26.08
C ASP A 777 54.95 -1.20 -25.43
N LYS A 778 54.52 -1.80 -24.31
CA LYS A 778 53.36 -1.33 -23.53
C LYS A 778 53.67 -0.08 -22.72
N ASP A 779 54.87 0.06 -22.17
CA ASP A 779 55.31 1.27 -21.48
C ASP A 779 55.51 2.41 -22.48
N ALA A 780 56.05 2.14 -23.68
CA ALA A 780 56.10 3.09 -24.78
C ALA A 780 54.69 3.49 -25.23
N LEU A 781 53.74 2.55 -25.31
CA LEU A 781 52.34 2.85 -25.62
C LEU A 781 51.67 3.67 -24.51
N ILE A 782 51.96 3.38 -23.24
CA ILE A 782 51.47 4.15 -22.08
C ILE A 782 52.08 5.56 -22.07
N ASP A 783 53.35 5.72 -22.40
CA ASP A 783 53.99 7.04 -22.50
C ASP A 783 53.51 7.82 -23.73
N THR A 784 53.18 7.13 -24.83
CA THR A 784 52.53 7.73 -26.00
C THR A 784 51.11 8.19 -25.66
N LEU A 785 50.33 7.36 -24.96
CA LEU A 785 48.98 7.70 -24.48
C LEU A 785 48.99 8.77 -23.38
N LYS A 786 50.02 8.83 -22.53
CA LYS A 786 50.22 9.91 -21.56
C LYS A 786 50.66 11.21 -22.23
N SER A 787 51.50 11.15 -23.26
CA SER A 787 51.87 12.31 -24.09
C SER A 787 50.66 12.85 -24.86
N GLU A 788 49.82 11.97 -25.40
CA GLU A 788 48.56 12.34 -26.05
C GLU A 788 47.53 12.88 -25.05
N ALA A 789 47.46 12.33 -23.84
CA ALA A 789 46.61 12.86 -22.76
C ALA A 789 47.12 14.23 -22.24
N ALA A 790 48.43 14.44 -22.18
CA ALA A 790 49.04 15.72 -21.81
C ALA A 790 48.85 16.79 -22.90
N GLN A 791 48.91 16.43 -24.19
CA GLN A 791 48.55 17.34 -25.29
C GLN A 791 47.04 17.63 -25.37
N LYS A 792 46.18 16.70 -24.92
CA LYS A 792 44.72 16.88 -24.80
C LYS A 792 44.29 17.74 -23.60
N ALA A 793 45.19 18.09 -22.68
CA ALA A 793 44.89 18.94 -21.52
C ALA A 793 45.06 20.46 -21.79
N GLU A 794 45.71 20.87 -22.88
CA GLU A 794 45.97 22.29 -23.20
C GLU A 794 45.27 22.84 -24.45
N CYS A 795 44.34 22.11 -25.08
CA CYS A 795 43.52 22.67 -26.17
C CYS A 795 42.06 22.25 -26.08
N SER A 796 41.19 23.26 -26.15
CA SER A 796 39.73 23.25 -25.98
C SER A 796 39.01 22.04 -26.59
N ALA A 797 38.26 21.34 -25.74
CA ALA A 797 37.37 20.24 -26.08
C ALA A 797 36.24 20.70 -27.02
N GLY A 798 36.02 19.94 -28.11
CA GLY A 798 34.86 20.11 -28.97
C GLY A 798 34.97 19.53 -30.38
N ALA A 799 36.18 19.17 -30.88
CA ALA A 799 36.34 18.76 -32.28
C ALA A 799 37.13 17.46 -32.53
N SER A 800 37.59 16.75 -31.48
CA SER A 800 38.52 15.61 -31.63
C SER A 800 37.90 14.38 -32.29
N ASP A 801 36.69 13.98 -31.89
CA ASP A 801 36.15 12.67 -32.27
C ASP A 801 35.82 12.58 -33.77
N ASN A 802 35.46 13.71 -34.39
CA ASN A 802 35.11 13.75 -35.81
C ASN A 802 36.36 13.64 -36.73
N THR A 803 37.50 14.15 -36.28
CA THR A 803 38.79 14.01 -36.99
C THR A 803 39.38 12.61 -36.94
N ASP A 804 39.13 11.86 -35.86
CA ASP A 804 39.62 10.50 -35.71
C ASP A 804 38.76 9.51 -36.52
N LEU A 805 37.43 9.68 -36.50
CA LEU A 805 36.49 8.95 -37.36
C LEU A 805 36.79 9.16 -38.86
N LEU A 806 37.13 10.38 -39.28
CA LEU A 806 37.49 10.68 -40.68
C LEU A 806 38.75 9.94 -41.14
N LYS A 807 39.79 9.85 -40.30
CA LYS A 807 41.04 9.15 -40.62
C LYS A 807 40.81 7.65 -40.73
N GLU A 808 40.01 7.08 -39.84
CA GLU A 808 39.67 5.65 -39.85
C GLU A 808 38.85 5.29 -41.11
N LEU A 809 37.92 6.16 -41.51
CA LEU A 809 37.15 6.01 -42.75
C LEU A 809 38.04 6.03 -44.01
N GLU A 810 39.04 6.92 -44.04
CA GLU A 810 39.95 7.05 -45.18
C GLU A 810 40.92 5.86 -45.29
N ALA A 811 41.34 5.29 -44.15
CA ALA A 811 42.12 4.06 -44.08
C ALA A 811 41.31 2.84 -44.57
N LEU A 812 40.08 2.65 -44.08
CA LEU A 812 39.18 1.58 -44.53
C LEU A 812 38.86 1.69 -46.02
N ARG A 813 38.64 2.92 -46.53
CA ARG A 813 38.40 3.16 -47.95
C ARG A 813 39.57 2.72 -48.82
N SER A 814 40.80 3.01 -48.39
CA SER A 814 42.02 2.60 -49.10
C SER A 814 42.19 1.08 -49.09
N GLN A 815 41.87 0.42 -47.97
CA GLN A 815 41.99 -1.02 -47.82
C GLN A 815 40.97 -1.80 -48.67
N VAL A 816 39.70 -1.36 -48.69
CA VAL A 816 38.66 -1.94 -49.56
C VAL A 816 39.02 -1.77 -51.03
N GLN A 817 39.62 -0.63 -51.40
CA GLN A 817 40.04 -0.39 -52.79
C GLN A 817 41.19 -1.32 -53.20
N LEU A 818 42.18 -1.55 -52.33
CA LEU A 818 43.27 -2.51 -52.57
C LEU A 818 42.74 -3.94 -52.73
N GLN A 819 41.92 -4.43 -51.80
CA GLN A 819 41.35 -5.78 -51.87
C GLN A 819 40.45 -5.96 -53.10
N SER A 820 39.67 -4.95 -53.49
CA SER A 820 38.86 -5.02 -54.71
C SER A 820 39.71 -5.10 -55.99
N SER A 821 40.88 -4.47 -56.01
CA SER A 821 41.82 -4.53 -57.13
C SER A 821 42.48 -5.92 -57.23
N GLU A 822 42.80 -6.53 -56.09
CA GLU A 822 43.37 -7.87 -55.98
C GLU A 822 42.36 -8.95 -56.43
N ILE A 823 41.09 -8.83 -56.00
CA ILE A 823 40.00 -9.71 -56.47
C ILE A 823 39.83 -9.64 -57.99
N ASN A 824 39.96 -8.45 -58.58
CA ASN A 824 39.88 -8.30 -60.04
C ASN A 824 41.07 -8.96 -60.74
N LEU A 825 42.28 -8.84 -60.19
CA LEU A 825 43.49 -9.47 -60.72
C LEU A 825 43.35 -11.00 -60.71
N LEU A 826 42.94 -11.58 -59.57
CA LEU A 826 42.66 -13.01 -59.42
C LEU A 826 41.52 -13.50 -60.34
N LYS A 827 40.47 -12.70 -60.54
CA LYS A 827 39.41 -13.02 -61.51
C LYS A 827 39.94 -13.10 -62.94
N THR A 828 40.84 -12.20 -63.30
CA THR A 828 41.43 -12.14 -64.65
C THR A 828 42.35 -13.35 -64.86
N GLU A 829 43.18 -13.69 -63.87
CA GLU A 829 44.04 -14.87 -63.90
C GLU A 829 43.23 -16.18 -63.98
N ARG A 830 42.12 -16.27 -63.25
CA ARG A 830 41.16 -17.39 -63.35
C ARG A 830 40.57 -17.51 -64.76
N GLN A 831 40.26 -16.38 -65.39
CA GLN A 831 39.70 -16.37 -66.75
C GLN A 831 40.73 -16.82 -67.79
N ASP A 832 42.00 -16.51 -67.60
CA ASP A 832 43.09 -17.00 -68.44
C ASP A 832 43.40 -18.49 -68.20
N LEU A 833 43.28 -18.98 -66.97
CA LEU A 833 43.38 -20.41 -66.66
C LEU A 833 42.22 -21.22 -67.26
N LEU A 834 40.99 -20.69 -67.22
CA LEU A 834 39.83 -21.28 -67.91
C LEU A 834 40.03 -21.33 -69.43
N LYS A 835 40.55 -20.26 -70.04
CA LYS A 835 40.90 -20.26 -71.48
C LYS A 835 42.01 -21.26 -71.82
N ARG A 836 42.99 -21.47 -70.94
CA ARG A 836 44.03 -22.51 -71.11
C ARG A 836 43.47 -23.93 -70.98
N ALA A 837 42.49 -24.15 -70.10
CA ALA A 837 41.77 -25.43 -70.00
C ALA A 837 40.91 -25.70 -71.25
N GLU A 838 40.24 -24.67 -71.80
CA GLU A 838 39.44 -24.77 -73.03
C GLU A 838 40.29 -24.97 -74.29
N THR A 839 41.44 -24.32 -74.40
CA THR A 839 42.38 -24.53 -75.53
C THR A 839 43.04 -25.91 -75.51
N GLY A 840 43.25 -26.50 -74.32
CA GLY A 840 43.69 -27.90 -74.19
C GLY A 840 42.67 -28.95 -74.66
N LEU A 841 41.37 -28.62 -74.65
CA LEU A 841 40.29 -29.48 -75.17
C LEU A 841 40.09 -29.36 -76.69
N SER A 842 40.52 -28.26 -77.32
CA SER A 842 40.32 -28.01 -78.76
C SER A 842 41.41 -28.62 -79.67
N ASP A 843 42.61 -28.92 -79.15
CA ASP A 843 43.75 -29.43 -79.95
C ASP A 843 43.86 -30.98 -79.98
N THR A 844 42.86 -31.73 -79.50
CA THR A 844 42.87 -33.21 -79.47
C THR A 844 41.97 -33.88 -80.54
N VAL A 845 41.70 -33.21 -81.67
CA VAL A 845 41.03 -33.81 -82.84
C VAL A 845 42.01 -34.12 -83.99
N SER A 846 43.33 -33.98 -83.80
CA SER A 846 44.26 -34.39 -84.85
C SER A 846 45.54 -35.00 -84.29
N THR A 847 45.72 -36.28 -84.61
CA THR A 847 46.93 -37.10 -84.55
C THR A 847 47.42 -37.58 -83.18
N GLY A 848 47.01 -38.82 -82.85
CA GLY A 848 47.90 -39.96 -82.60
C GLY A 848 49.09 -39.79 -81.65
N ASP A 849 48.94 -40.44 -80.50
CA ASP A 849 49.95 -40.92 -79.54
C ASP A 849 50.39 -40.03 -78.36
N SER A 850 50.38 -40.67 -77.19
CA SER A 850 50.92 -40.29 -75.87
C SER A 850 50.12 -39.33 -74.94
N SER A 851 49.40 -39.96 -74.01
CA SER A 851 49.23 -39.59 -72.58
C SER A 851 49.00 -38.12 -72.20
N SER A 852 47.74 -37.68 -72.22
CA SER A 852 47.29 -36.60 -71.33
C SER A 852 47.25 -37.12 -69.89
N ASP A 853 48.28 -36.82 -69.11
CA ASP A 853 48.41 -37.16 -67.69
C ASP A 853 47.14 -36.77 -66.92
N PRO A 854 46.34 -37.72 -66.39
CA PRO A 854 45.18 -37.42 -65.55
C PRO A 854 45.57 -36.60 -64.31
N ALA A 855 46.82 -36.75 -63.85
CA ALA A 855 47.38 -36.02 -62.73
C ALA A 855 47.54 -34.51 -62.99
N LYS A 856 47.83 -34.07 -64.23
CA LYS A 856 47.95 -32.64 -64.55
C LYS A 856 46.60 -31.95 -64.68
N MET A 857 45.60 -32.67 -65.17
CA MET A 857 44.22 -32.17 -65.23
C MET A 857 43.63 -32.06 -63.81
N ALA A 858 43.88 -33.05 -62.95
CA ALA A 858 43.50 -33.00 -61.53
C ALA A 858 44.26 -31.91 -60.73
N ASP A 859 45.55 -31.66 -61.02
CA ASP A 859 46.30 -30.54 -60.41
C ASP A 859 45.74 -29.19 -60.84
N LEU A 860 45.39 -29.02 -62.12
CA LEU A 860 44.74 -27.82 -62.62
C LEU A 860 43.35 -27.61 -62.02
N GLU A 861 42.53 -28.66 -61.89
CA GLU A 861 41.22 -28.60 -61.22
C GLU A 861 41.34 -28.25 -59.73
N ASN A 862 42.29 -28.85 -59.01
CA ASN A 862 42.55 -28.53 -57.61
C ASN A 862 43.05 -27.09 -57.42
N ARG A 863 43.93 -26.60 -58.29
CA ARG A 863 44.40 -25.21 -58.27
C ARG A 863 43.28 -24.23 -58.61
N LEU A 864 42.40 -24.58 -59.54
CA LEU A 864 41.23 -23.77 -59.87
C LEU A 864 40.24 -23.74 -58.70
N ALA A 865 40.00 -24.87 -58.03
CA ALA A 865 39.16 -24.94 -56.83
C ALA A 865 39.74 -24.11 -55.67
N ALA A 866 41.06 -24.20 -55.42
CA ALA A 866 41.74 -23.41 -54.39
C ALA A 866 41.64 -21.89 -54.66
N GLN A 867 41.89 -21.45 -55.90
CA GLN A 867 41.72 -20.04 -56.29
C GLN A 867 40.26 -19.57 -56.20
N THR A 868 39.30 -20.47 -56.43
CA THR A 868 37.86 -20.14 -56.32
C THR A 868 37.47 -19.94 -54.85
N ALA A 869 37.97 -20.78 -53.94
CA ALA A 869 37.76 -20.63 -52.51
C ALA A 869 38.43 -19.35 -51.94
N GLU A 870 39.64 -19.02 -52.41
CA GLU A 870 40.35 -17.81 -52.00
C GLU A 870 39.67 -16.53 -52.51
N THR A 871 39.14 -16.54 -53.73
CA THR A 871 38.34 -15.42 -54.26
C THR A 871 36.98 -15.27 -53.59
N GLU A 872 36.34 -16.35 -53.12
CA GLU A 872 35.13 -16.23 -52.28
C GLU A 872 35.46 -15.66 -50.89
N LYS A 873 36.53 -16.13 -50.24
CA LYS A 873 36.95 -15.62 -48.92
C LYS A 873 37.27 -14.13 -48.96
N LEU A 874 38.06 -13.68 -49.94
CA LEU A 874 38.39 -12.25 -50.10
C LEU A 874 37.15 -11.40 -50.43
N LYS A 875 36.17 -11.97 -51.15
CA LYS A 875 34.92 -11.29 -51.48
C LYS A 875 34.03 -11.10 -50.24
N ASP A 876 33.97 -12.09 -49.36
CA ASP A 876 33.23 -12.00 -48.10
C ASP A 876 33.90 -11.01 -47.14
N GLU A 877 35.24 -10.99 -47.09
CA GLU A 877 36.00 -10.02 -46.29
C GLU A 877 35.79 -8.59 -46.79
N THR A 878 35.84 -8.38 -48.12
CA THR A 878 35.53 -7.09 -48.76
C THR A 878 34.10 -6.64 -48.48
N LYS A 879 33.16 -7.58 -48.43
CA LYS A 879 31.76 -7.28 -48.10
C LYS A 879 31.63 -6.81 -46.64
N SER A 880 32.25 -7.50 -45.69
CA SER A 880 32.22 -7.10 -44.27
C SER A 880 32.85 -5.73 -44.03
N LEU A 881 33.98 -5.43 -44.69
CA LEU A 881 34.64 -4.13 -44.60
C LEU A 881 33.82 -3.02 -45.28
N SER A 882 33.08 -3.35 -46.35
CA SER A 882 32.18 -2.39 -46.99
C SER A 882 30.93 -2.06 -46.14
N GLU A 883 30.43 -3.04 -45.40
CA GLU A 883 29.31 -2.86 -44.46
C GLU A 883 29.76 -2.01 -43.26
N SER A 884 30.92 -2.33 -42.66
CA SER A 884 31.52 -1.52 -41.58
C SER A 884 31.81 -0.08 -42.01
N ARG A 885 32.25 0.13 -43.26
CA ARG A 885 32.43 1.47 -43.82
C ARG A 885 31.10 2.24 -43.93
N ALA A 886 30.03 1.60 -44.38
CA ALA A 886 28.72 2.24 -44.53
C ALA A 886 28.16 2.69 -43.16
N ASP A 887 28.34 1.86 -42.14
CA ASP A 887 27.94 2.18 -40.76
C ASP A 887 28.73 3.38 -40.21
N LEU A 888 30.04 3.44 -40.43
CA LEU A 888 30.87 4.58 -40.03
C LEU A 888 30.52 5.87 -40.80
N GLU A 889 30.19 5.79 -42.10
CA GLU A 889 29.72 6.95 -42.88
C GLU A 889 28.37 7.48 -42.35
N GLN A 890 27.47 6.58 -41.94
CA GLN A 890 26.19 6.95 -41.32
C GLN A 890 26.38 7.60 -39.95
N GLN A 891 27.28 7.06 -39.12
CA GLN A 891 27.64 7.64 -37.83
C GLN A 891 28.26 9.03 -37.99
N LEU A 892 29.18 9.22 -38.93
CA LEU A 892 29.78 10.52 -39.24
C LEU A 892 28.73 11.55 -39.68
N ALA A 893 27.81 11.17 -40.57
CA ALA A 893 26.74 12.06 -41.03
C ALA A 893 25.82 12.48 -39.87
N SER A 894 25.51 11.56 -38.96
CA SER A 894 24.72 11.86 -37.76
C SER A 894 25.45 12.82 -36.81
N ALA A 895 26.74 12.60 -36.56
CA ALA A 895 27.56 13.44 -35.70
C ALA A 895 27.70 14.85 -36.26
N THR A 896 27.92 14.99 -37.58
CA THR A 896 28.00 16.30 -38.24
C THR A 896 26.67 17.06 -38.21
N SER A 897 25.53 16.36 -38.31
CA SER A 897 24.21 16.97 -38.12
C SER A 897 24.03 17.49 -36.69
N THR A 898 24.43 16.71 -35.68
CA THR A 898 24.35 17.12 -34.27
C THR A 898 25.23 18.34 -33.98
N VAL A 899 26.44 18.40 -34.54
CA VAL A 899 27.33 19.57 -34.40
C VAL A 899 26.70 20.82 -35.01
N ALA A 900 26.05 20.71 -36.17
CA ALA A 900 25.36 21.85 -36.80
C ALA A 900 24.17 22.38 -35.97
N ILE A 901 23.44 21.46 -35.33
CA ILE A 901 22.33 21.81 -34.41
C ILE A 901 22.89 22.55 -33.19
N LEU A 902 23.91 22.00 -32.53
CA LEU A 902 24.54 22.61 -31.35
C LEU A 902 25.16 23.98 -31.66
N GLN A 903 25.76 24.17 -32.84
CA GLN A 903 26.26 25.49 -33.27
C GLN A 903 25.14 26.52 -33.42
N THR A 904 23.99 26.11 -33.95
CA THR A 904 22.81 26.98 -34.11
C THR A 904 22.21 27.36 -32.76
N GLU A 905 22.17 26.41 -31.83
CA GLU A 905 21.65 26.60 -30.48
C GLU A 905 22.57 27.49 -29.63
N ASN A 906 23.88 27.32 -29.74
CA ASN A 906 24.86 28.16 -29.05
C ASN A 906 24.80 29.62 -29.55
N ALA A 907 24.57 29.85 -30.85
CA ALA A 907 24.36 31.19 -31.39
C ALA A 907 23.07 31.85 -30.86
N LYS A 908 22.00 31.08 -30.67
CA LYS A 908 20.76 31.57 -30.05
C LYS A 908 20.96 31.92 -28.58
N LEU A 909 21.59 31.04 -27.81
CA LEU A 909 21.88 31.27 -26.39
C LEU A 909 22.78 32.49 -26.18
N GLN A 910 23.77 32.72 -27.04
CA GLN A 910 24.58 33.96 -26.99
C GLN A 910 23.73 35.21 -27.21
N THR A 911 22.71 35.15 -28.07
CA THR A 911 21.80 36.26 -28.34
C THR A 911 20.90 36.52 -27.13
N GLU A 912 20.32 35.48 -26.54
CA GLU A 912 19.48 35.58 -25.33
C GLU A 912 20.26 36.09 -24.11
N VAL A 913 21.50 35.64 -23.91
CA VAL A 913 22.37 36.15 -22.83
C VAL A 913 22.64 37.64 -23.01
N GLN A 914 22.77 38.12 -24.26
CA GLN A 914 23.02 39.52 -24.54
C GLN A 914 21.75 40.38 -24.37
N GLU A 915 20.58 39.85 -24.73
CA GLU A 915 19.29 40.50 -24.44
C GLU A 915 19.02 40.55 -22.93
N SER A 916 19.25 39.45 -22.21
CA SER A 916 19.08 39.39 -20.75
C SER A 916 20.00 40.36 -20.02
N LYS A 917 21.26 40.50 -20.44
CA LYS A 917 22.17 41.53 -19.88
C LYS A 917 21.63 42.94 -20.11
N LYS A 918 21.07 43.21 -21.28
CA LYS A 918 20.47 44.52 -21.60
C LYS A 918 19.25 44.81 -20.72
N GLU A 919 18.39 43.82 -20.51
CA GLU A 919 17.25 43.94 -19.60
C GLU A 919 17.69 44.14 -18.15
N GLN A 920 18.78 43.48 -17.73
CA GLN A 920 19.35 43.66 -16.39
C GLN A 920 19.92 45.07 -16.19
N ASP A 921 20.58 45.64 -17.21
CA ASP A 921 21.05 47.03 -17.20
C ASP A 921 19.88 48.04 -17.19
N ASP A 922 18.81 47.78 -17.97
CA ASP A 922 17.60 48.61 -17.96
C ASP A 922 16.87 48.56 -16.60
N LEU A 923 16.86 47.39 -15.95
CA LEU A 923 16.29 47.22 -14.61
C LEU A 923 17.12 47.95 -13.54
N LEU A 924 18.44 47.88 -13.63
CA LEU A 924 19.35 48.63 -12.75
C LEU A 924 19.12 50.14 -12.87
N MET A 925 18.89 50.64 -14.08
CA MET A 925 18.55 52.05 -14.31
C MET A 925 17.20 52.42 -13.69
N LEU A 926 16.18 51.56 -13.81
CA LEU A 926 14.87 51.77 -13.19
C LEU A 926 14.93 51.75 -11.65
N LEU A 927 15.73 50.85 -11.07
CA LEU A 927 15.94 50.77 -9.62
C LEU A 927 16.65 52.03 -9.11
N ALA A 928 17.66 52.52 -9.82
CA ALA A 928 18.33 53.78 -9.48
C ALA A 928 17.38 54.99 -9.52
N ASP A 929 16.52 55.06 -10.54
CA ASP A 929 15.46 56.09 -10.63
C ASP A 929 14.46 55.99 -9.48
N GLN A 930 14.12 54.77 -9.06
CA GLN A 930 13.19 54.51 -7.96
C GLN A 930 13.81 54.92 -6.62
N ASP A 931 15.08 54.58 -6.36
CA ASP A 931 15.82 55.00 -5.17
C ASP A 931 15.94 56.52 -5.08
N GLN A 932 16.21 57.19 -6.20
CA GLN A 932 16.26 58.65 -6.23
C GLN A 932 14.89 59.27 -5.89
N LYS A 933 13.80 58.64 -6.35
CA LYS A 933 12.43 59.03 -6.03
C LYS A 933 12.11 58.80 -4.55
N ILE A 934 12.48 57.66 -3.99
CA ILE A 934 12.32 57.33 -2.57
C ILE A 934 13.10 58.35 -1.73
N HIS A 935 14.34 58.66 -2.11
CA HIS A 935 15.14 59.68 -1.42
C HIS A 935 14.46 61.05 -1.44
N SER A 936 13.90 61.45 -2.58
CA SER A 936 13.14 62.72 -2.69
C SER A 936 11.88 62.74 -1.82
N LEU A 937 11.21 61.60 -1.66
CA LEU A 937 10.02 61.45 -0.82
C LEU A 937 10.41 61.44 0.67
N LYS A 938 11.48 60.73 1.05
CA LYS A 938 12.04 60.76 2.41
C LYS A 938 12.42 62.19 2.81
N GLN A 939 13.04 62.97 1.91
CA GLN A 939 13.34 64.39 2.15
C GLN A 939 12.09 65.27 2.31
N LYS A 940 11.03 65.04 1.50
CA LYS A 940 9.74 65.73 1.67
C LYS A 940 9.04 65.37 2.99
N LEU A 941 9.15 64.12 3.44
CA LEU A 941 8.60 63.68 4.72
C LEU A 941 9.36 64.31 5.90
N LYS A 942 10.70 64.38 5.83
CA LYS A 942 11.54 65.10 6.79
C LYS A 942 11.17 66.60 6.84
N SER A 943 10.91 67.25 5.70
CA SER A 943 10.51 68.67 5.66
C SER A 943 9.09 68.94 6.18
N LEU A 944 8.24 67.92 6.22
CA LEU A 944 6.89 67.96 6.81
C LEU A 944 6.88 67.61 8.31
N GLY A 945 8.06 67.43 8.93
CA GLY A 945 8.21 67.20 10.36
C GLY A 945 7.98 65.77 10.83
N GLN A 946 7.98 64.79 9.91
CA GLN A 946 7.92 63.37 10.27
C GLN A 946 9.33 62.78 10.42
N THR A 947 9.52 61.97 11.46
CA THR A 947 10.73 61.16 11.67
C THR A 947 10.72 59.99 10.70
N VAL A 948 11.75 59.92 9.84
CA VAL A 948 11.97 58.81 8.92
C VAL A 948 13.21 58.08 9.40
N GLU A 949 13.07 56.81 9.77
CA GLU A 949 14.16 55.91 10.15
C GLU A 949 14.98 55.57 8.89
N ASP A 950 16.28 55.78 8.95
CA ASP A 950 17.20 55.48 7.85
C ASP A 950 17.67 54.01 8.03
N GLU A 951 17.62 53.21 6.96
CA GLU A 951 17.81 51.74 7.00
C GLU A 951 19.23 51.29 7.39
N ASP A 952 20.20 52.21 7.47
CA ASP A 952 21.57 51.92 7.90
C ASP A 952 21.70 51.69 9.43
N ASP A 953 20.65 51.96 10.23
CA ASP A 953 20.68 51.84 11.70
C ASP A 953 20.15 50.49 12.24
N LEU A 954 19.72 49.56 11.38
CA LEU A 954 19.12 48.28 11.80
C LEU A 954 20.09 47.08 11.83
N ASP A 955 21.27 47.17 11.24
CA ASP A 955 22.24 46.06 11.19
C ASP A 955 23.23 46.01 12.39
N ALA A 956 23.12 46.94 13.35
CA ALA A 956 24.07 47.06 14.46
C ALA A 956 23.61 46.45 15.81
N ARG A 957 22.52 45.67 15.86
CA ARG A 957 21.91 45.24 17.14
C ARG A 957 21.76 43.75 17.41
N ASP A 958 22.16 42.85 16.52
CA ASP A 958 21.92 41.40 16.71
C ASP A 958 23.17 40.50 16.55
N GLN A 959 24.38 40.99 16.85
CA GLN A 959 25.59 40.14 16.90
C GLN A 959 26.53 40.50 18.06
N THR A 960 26.06 40.43 19.29
CA THR A 960 26.91 40.23 20.48
C THR A 960 26.09 39.51 21.53
N ASP A 961 26.21 38.19 21.61
CA ASP A 961 26.35 37.42 22.85
C ASP A 961 26.45 35.93 22.48
N ASP A 962 27.36 35.25 23.16
CA ASP A 962 27.70 33.82 23.08
C ASP A 962 28.76 33.44 22.02
N ASP A 963 30.01 33.79 22.29
CA ASP A 963 31.19 32.93 22.08
C ASP A 963 32.41 33.54 22.81
N GLU A 964 32.49 33.36 24.14
CA GLU A 964 33.73 33.53 24.92
C GLU A 964 34.08 32.20 25.60
N GLU A 965 34.90 31.37 24.95
CA GLU A 965 35.91 30.53 25.62
C GLU A 965 37.06 30.30 24.62
N GLU A 966 38.04 31.21 24.61
CA GLU A 966 39.41 30.89 24.14
C GLU A 966 40.31 30.70 25.35
N GLU A 967 41.04 29.59 25.32
CA GLU A 967 42.25 29.32 26.08
C GLU A 967 43.26 30.47 25.87
N ASP A 968 43.99 30.88 26.91
CA ASP A 968 45.44 30.99 26.77
C ASP A 968 46.17 31.11 28.11
N ASP A 969 47.27 30.38 28.14
CA ASP A 969 48.28 30.23 29.19
C ASP A 969 48.96 31.56 29.60
N ASP A 970 49.13 31.72 30.92
CA ASP A 970 50.34 32.10 31.65
C ASP A 970 51.33 33.16 31.08
N ASN A 971 51.34 34.38 31.66
CA ASN A 971 52.31 34.76 32.73
C ASN A 971 52.35 36.27 33.07
N GLU A 972 52.78 36.49 34.31
CA GLU A 972 53.08 37.70 35.09
C GLU A 972 53.74 38.90 34.37
N ASP A 973 53.16 40.10 34.53
CA ASP A 973 53.73 41.31 35.19
C ASP A 973 52.65 42.38 35.44
#